data_AF-A0A820WQA6-F1
#
_entry.id   AF-A0A820WQA6-F1
#
_cell.length_a   1.000
_cell.length_b   1.000
_cell.length_c   1.000
_cell.angle_alpha   90.00
_cell.angle_beta   90.00
_cell.angle_gamma   90.00
#
_symmetry.space_group_name_H-M   'P 1'
#
loop_
_entity.id
_entity.type
_entity.pdbx_description
1 polymer ?
#
loop_
_entity_poly.entity_id
_entity_poly.type
_entity_poly.pdbx_seq_one_letter_code
_entity_poly.pdbx_strand_id
1 'polypeptide(L)'
;MLLRVEIFCRCAQQGLELFKSSSTILSKINKHTVISISTATGSGKSTLLPALLAADGYGKIIVTQPRRLACNSMSDRVNKTIGKISGWAVAGARSKNDHNTHIMYLTDGLLKEYLQYNEGKIISEAANCVRGMVFFIDEVHERAVNIDLCLAFLAKLLQLDLKGKVKIILSSATMDNSVQELFQKFNNDYFALQIESTLRFPVHTSRIKINETMFDLIERLKKDCKKHEQILCFVKSNTDVTQSIDLLKQLKKIDAFPLIEFQSPIIQQKLVAEEQIFFSTTVAQTSLTFPSLKYVIDTGIINIPIYDPHTDTTVLTKIPASHSTITQRKGRLGRTQPGEYFPLYNSHVKRLDFPTPQICQTELSNIDFGLRKSSEEKDSLETFKQLLPNQLDQAIIIRAHNRLKKLGILVDGKQFTQKGKDIAQLPDFGTLELSTSVHAALNKYNCGRDVILLAAILSVLNTSTILPKLSNKYKRPEEGDYMSLLALMHDLSSQPTSINNPELADIQHYLRRALLRLKIFETYFSNTSTKSEWQKSAKISSDNWYNIAQAFLDGYWENVYISLDRLQGRNKRYGRYSVTPEEFDDCRKQTAVLDRATVISQKLHPECVFARDIICSTAIRTTSRLSFLGIIPAAWLTHEIERKVKVTATEMTKFKEEIFHSIDHHITYSTTGHEIIFKGPTGKVFDTEQHVREQLCNEYKWFLPDKESLKNNSMLRKNMPKVKRNIFMPFLWRWQNEKQVEKMNIEKESPTLLKIVATCREKDAESIVEELNSFFNWLSQCESFQNEQTDNVQPQQLNSSNSGIEQRIKRVTDANRTWADLKQAVSQGTRESRMDVIAWTLVCKFHCKLHGAFVRDRIINNRVSPSSDANPESWVNYERKSGIPVLHSKITPSTIDCHLPIQDYFDIELLLDEIHKYEDIEVKVFRQHCQYVLLFDEKALTGPFIVNLTEPHVALAQGSIDFDIDNLYVEREHPQKLRQRVDLSGPPCSSDLEEIVKKIRMYHFKVLRPIDDDRVRESLKKLKSQGYSQDGPPLTLSPSKSS
;
A
#
# COMPACT_ATOMS: atom_id res chain seq x y z
N MET A 1 1.86 53.39 25.46
CA MET A 1 0.41 53.54 25.67
C MET A 1 -0.34 53.80 24.36
N LEU A 2 0.02 54.83 23.58
CA LEU A 2 -0.62 55.16 22.28
C LEU A 2 -0.72 53.97 21.30
N LEU A 3 0.37 53.24 21.08
CA LEU A 3 0.37 52.05 20.22
C LEU A 3 -0.66 50.99 20.63
N ARG A 4 -0.89 50.80 21.93
CA ARG A 4 -1.86 49.82 22.44
C ARG A 4 -3.30 50.24 22.17
N VAL A 5 -3.59 51.53 22.31
CA VAL A 5 -4.91 52.11 21.95
C VAL A 5 -5.15 51.98 20.45
N GLU A 6 -4.14 52.27 19.64
CA GLU A 6 -4.23 52.12 18.18
C GLU A 6 -4.51 50.68 17.77
N ILE A 7 -3.79 49.70 18.33
CA ILE A 7 -4.05 48.26 18.10
C ILE A 7 -5.50 47.92 18.47
N PHE A 8 -5.97 48.37 19.63
CA PHE A 8 -7.35 48.11 20.06
C PHE A 8 -8.39 48.71 19.10
N CYS A 9 -8.21 49.96 18.65
CA CYS A 9 -9.09 50.60 17.69
C CYS A 9 -9.09 49.86 16.34
N ARG A 10 -7.93 49.42 15.86
CA ARG A 10 -7.83 48.64 14.60
C ARG A 10 -8.44 47.25 14.73
N CYS A 11 -8.35 46.63 15.90
CA CYS A 11 -9.08 45.41 16.24
C CYS A 11 -10.59 45.62 16.15
N ALA A 12 -11.11 46.73 16.69
CA ALA A 12 -12.52 47.10 16.61
C ALA A 12 -12.98 47.28 15.15
N GLN A 13 -12.17 47.94 14.33
CA GLN A 13 -12.44 48.18 12.90
C GLN A 13 -12.56 46.89 12.07
N GLN A 14 -12.03 45.75 12.52
CA GLN A 14 -12.20 44.48 11.80
C GLN A 14 -13.64 43.96 11.84
N GLY A 15 -14.47 44.42 12.80
CA GLY A 15 -15.88 44.05 12.88
C GLY A 15 -16.17 42.57 13.15
N LEU A 16 -15.18 41.81 13.64
CA LEU A 16 -15.35 40.37 13.92
C LEU A 16 -16.14 40.16 15.22
N GLU A 17 -16.96 39.10 15.27
CA GLU A 17 -17.84 38.79 16.41
C GLU A 17 -17.09 38.63 17.74
N LEU A 18 -15.88 38.07 17.72
CA LEU A 18 -15.05 37.92 18.91
C LEU A 18 -14.73 39.26 19.59
N PHE A 19 -14.73 40.38 18.84
CA PHE A 19 -14.54 41.71 19.42
C PHE A 19 -15.71 42.11 20.34
N LYS A 20 -16.94 41.70 20.02
CA LYS A 20 -18.14 42.02 20.84
C LYS A 20 -18.02 41.45 22.25
N SER A 21 -17.38 40.29 22.38
CA SER A 21 -17.13 39.62 23.67
C SER A 21 -15.74 39.90 24.23
N SER A 22 -14.96 40.81 23.64
CA SER A 22 -13.55 41.05 24.01
C SER A 22 -13.34 41.42 25.47
N SER A 23 -14.21 42.26 26.04
CA SER A 23 -14.15 42.65 27.46
C SER A 23 -14.32 41.45 28.39
N THR A 24 -15.32 40.61 28.14
CA THR A 24 -15.56 39.37 28.88
C THR A 24 -14.38 38.40 28.75
N ILE A 25 -13.89 38.18 27.52
CA ILE A 25 -12.76 37.30 27.24
C ILE A 25 -11.52 37.77 28.01
N LEU A 26 -11.12 39.03 27.84
CA LEU A 26 -9.94 39.59 28.51
C LEU A 26 -10.09 39.56 30.04
N SER A 27 -11.29 39.81 30.57
CA SER A 27 -11.53 39.72 32.02
C SER A 27 -11.30 38.29 32.56
N LYS A 28 -11.68 37.27 31.79
CA LYS A 28 -11.49 35.86 32.17
C LYS A 28 -10.03 35.43 32.02
N ILE A 29 -9.35 35.83 30.94
CA ILE A 29 -7.91 35.55 30.74
C ILE A 29 -7.07 36.22 31.84
N ASN A 30 -7.45 37.42 32.29
CA ASN A 30 -6.76 38.07 33.40
C ASN A 30 -6.90 37.27 34.71
N LYS A 31 -8.10 36.75 35.00
CA LYS A 31 -8.40 35.99 36.23
C LYS A 31 -7.79 34.60 36.28
N HIS A 32 -7.71 33.90 35.15
CA HIS A 32 -7.31 32.50 35.10
C HIS A 32 -5.94 32.29 34.45
N THR A 33 -5.15 31.37 34.96
CA THR A 33 -3.82 31.04 34.47
C THR A 33 -3.91 30.19 33.21
N VAL A 34 -4.81 29.20 33.21
CA VAL A 34 -5.11 28.35 32.06
C VAL A 34 -6.55 28.58 31.65
N ILE A 35 -6.76 28.90 30.37
CA ILE A 35 -8.10 29.09 29.83
C ILE A 35 -8.24 28.35 28.51
N SER A 36 -9.29 27.55 28.39
CA SER A 36 -9.70 26.99 27.12
C SER A 36 -10.79 27.84 26.48
N ILE A 37 -10.64 28.09 25.19
CA ILE A 37 -11.56 28.95 24.43
C ILE A 37 -12.10 28.16 23.24
N SER A 38 -13.39 27.86 23.31
CA SER A 38 -14.14 27.27 22.20
C SER A 38 -15.01 28.31 21.52
N THR A 39 -14.72 28.58 20.25
CA THR A 39 -15.54 29.45 19.39
C THR A 39 -15.57 28.89 17.97
N ALA A 40 -16.50 29.34 17.14
CA ALA A 40 -16.53 28.97 15.73
C ALA A 40 -15.23 29.34 15.00
N THR A 41 -14.84 28.54 14.01
CA THR A 41 -13.78 28.88 13.06
C THR A 41 -14.13 30.15 12.27
N GLY A 42 -13.14 31.02 12.04
CA GLY A 42 -13.34 32.29 11.33
C GLY A 42 -13.74 33.48 12.24
N SER A 43 -14.01 33.26 13.53
CA SER A 43 -14.37 34.31 14.49
C SER A 43 -13.24 35.29 14.85
N GLY A 44 -12.00 35.01 14.42
CA GLY A 44 -10.82 35.81 14.75
C GLY A 44 -9.98 35.27 15.91
N LYS A 45 -10.16 34.01 16.34
CA LYS A 45 -9.37 33.41 17.44
C LYS A 45 -7.87 33.57 17.29
N SER A 46 -7.33 33.20 16.13
CA SER A 46 -5.88 33.16 15.91
C SER A 46 -5.31 34.47 15.36
N THR A 47 -6.16 35.47 15.09
CA THR A 47 -5.76 36.77 14.51
C THR A 47 -6.10 37.94 15.43
N LEU A 48 -7.37 38.06 15.83
CA LEU A 48 -7.87 39.15 16.66
C LEU A 48 -7.50 38.99 18.13
N LEU A 49 -7.66 37.79 18.71
CA LEU A 49 -7.43 37.60 20.15
C LEU A 49 -5.96 37.85 20.55
N PRO A 50 -4.92 37.34 19.83
CA PRO A 50 -3.53 37.71 20.10
C PRO A 50 -3.29 39.23 20.06
N ALA A 51 -3.90 39.93 19.11
CA ALA A 51 -3.77 41.39 19.03
C ALA A 51 -4.48 42.12 20.17
N LEU A 52 -5.64 41.64 20.61
CA LEU A 52 -6.32 42.16 21.80
C LEU A 52 -5.49 41.97 23.07
N LEU A 53 -4.81 40.83 23.21
CA LEU A 53 -3.89 40.59 24.32
C LEU A 53 -2.70 41.57 24.30
N ALA A 54 -2.12 41.81 23.12
CA ALA A 54 -1.06 42.81 22.97
C ALA A 54 -1.56 44.22 23.34
N ALA A 55 -2.78 44.58 22.92
CA ALA A 55 -3.42 45.84 23.30
C ALA A 55 -3.73 45.93 24.80
N ASP A 56 -4.10 44.82 25.45
CA ASP A 56 -4.39 44.74 26.89
C ASP A 56 -3.11 44.74 27.76
N GLY A 57 -1.93 44.60 27.14
CA GLY A 57 -0.63 44.80 27.78
C GLY A 57 0.05 43.53 28.25
N TYR A 58 -0.37 42.38 27.73
CA TYR A 58 0.42 41.16 27.80
C TYR A 58 1.76 41.37 27.08
N GLY A 59 2.80 40.70 27.58
CA GLY A 59 4.15 40.83 27.05
C GLY A 59 4.29 40.09 25.72
N LYS A 60 5.16 39.09 25.70
CA LYS A 60 5.35 38.25 24.50
C LYS A 60 4.20 37.26 24.37
N ILE A 61 3.59 37.21 23.18
CA ILE A 61 2.47 36.31 22.88
C ILE A 61 2.95 35.32 21.82
N ILE A 62 3.05 34.05 22.20
CA ILE A 62 3.46 32.98 21.31
C ILE A 62 2.23 32.20 20.91
N VAL A 63 1.94 32.14 19.61
CA VAL A 63 0.80 31.44 19.04
C VAL A 63 1.30 30.26 18.23
N THR A 64 0.90 29.04 18.60
CA THR A 64 1.21 27.87 17.78
C THR A 64 0.29 27.77 16.59
N GLN A 65 0.80 27.19 15.51
CA GLN A 65 0.00 26.65 14.42
C GLN A 65 0.57 25.29 14.02
N PRO A 66 -0.27 24.29 13.72
CA PRO A 66 0.22 22.98 13.26
C PRO A 66 0.91 23.06 11.89
N ARG A 67 0.68 24.13 11.12
CA ARG A 67 1.16 24.27 9.74
C ARG A 67 2.02 25.50 9.52
N ARG A 68 3.12 25.30 8.78
CA ARG A 68 4.08 26.37 8.45
C ARG A 68 3.45 27.57 7.75
N LEU A 69 2.54 27.35 6.79
CA LEU A 69 1.87 28.48 6.14
C LEU A 69 0.88 29.19 7.01
N ALA A 70 0.25 28.49 7.96
CA ALA A 70 -0.66 29.15 8.88
C ALA A 70 0.13 30.20 9.70
N CYS A 71 1.36 29.89 10.14
CA CYS A 71 2.23 30.87 10.80
C CYS A 71 2.46 32.12 9.94
N ASN A 72 2.92 31.94 8.70
CA ASN A 72 3.23 33.06 7.81
C ASN A 72 1.96 33.87 7.45
N SER A 73 0.90 33.19 6.99
CA SER A 73 -0.33 33.84 6.55
C SER A 73 -1.08 34.56 7.68
N MET A 74 -1.08 34.01 8.90
CA MET A 74 -1.69 34.69 10.05
C MET A 74 -0.88 35.92 10.47
N SER A 75 0.45 35.81 10.50
CA SER A 75 1.31 36.97 10.79
C SER A 75 1.13 38.07 9.74
N ASP A 76 1.16 37.73 8.45
CA ASP A 76 0.95 38.71 7.37
C ASP A 76 -0.47 39.31 7.43
N ARG A 77 -1.48 38.52 7.79
CA ARG A 77 -2.85 39.00 7.99
C ARG A 77 -2.91 40.01 9.13
N VAL A 78 -2.39 39.70 10.31
CA VAL A 78 -2.36 40.62 11.47
C VAL A 78 -1.58 41.88 11.12
N ASN A 79 -0.44 41.74 10.45
CA ASN A 79 0.37 42.88 10.04
C ASN A 79 -0.35 43.81 9.06
N LYS A 80 -1.14 43.24 8.14
CA LYS A 80 -1.94 43.99 7.16
C LYS A 80 -3.17 44.65 7.77
N THR A 81 -3.85 44.01 8.72
CA THR A 81 -5.14 44.49 9.25
C THR A 81 -5.01 45.32 10.53
N ILE A 82 -4.04 45.00 11.38
CA ILE A 82 -3.89 45.58 12.72
C ILE A 82 -2.60 46.39 12.81
N GLY A 83 -1.53 45.99 12.12
CA GLY A 83 -0.27 46.74 12.06
C GLY A 83 0.94 45.84 12.31
N LYS A 84 2.14 46.34 12.01
CA LYS A 84 3.41 45.58 12.08
C LYS A 84 3.81 45.27 13.53
N ILE A 85 3.12 44.30 14.14
CA ILE A 85 3.31 43.86 15.54
C ILE A 85 3.53 42.35 15.65
N SER A 86 3.50 41.65 14.52
CA SER A 86 3.60 40.19 14.48
C SER A 86 4.74 39.70 13.60
N GLY A 87 5.30 38.56 13.98
CA GLY A 87 6.31 37.83 13.26
C GLY A 87 6.00 36.35 13.25
N TRP A 88 6.86 35.58 12.58
CA TRP A 88 6.74 34.13 12.53
C TRP A 88 8.08 33.43 12.42
N ALA A 89 8.13 32.19 12.90
CA ALA A 89 9.25 31.29 12.66
C ALA A 89 8.77 29.86 12.43
N VAL A 90 9.39 29.18 11.46
CA VAL A 90 9.15 27.77 11.14
C VAL A 90 10.47 27.08 10.82
N ALA A 91 10.57 25.79 11.10
CA ALA A 91 11.82 25.05 10.94
C ALA A 91 12.33 25.08 9.49
N GLY A 92 13.61 25.40 9.32
CA GLY A 92 14.28 25.44 8.02
C GLY A 92 13.89 26.62 7.11
N ALA A 93 13.20 27.64 7.62
CA ALA A 93 12.94 28.88 6.88
C ALA A 93 13.56 30.08 7.61
N ARG A 94 13.77 31.19 6.89
CA ARG A 94 14.16 32.46 7.52
C ARG A 94 13.00 32.92 8.40
N SER A 95 13.26 33.09 9.70
CA SER A 95 12.30 33.69 10.61
C SER A 95 12.14 35.18 10.30
N LYS A 96 10.92 35.69 10.50
CA LYS A 96 10.62 37.12 10.44
C LYS A 96 10.28 37.58 11.84
N ASN A 97 11.26 38.17 12.50
CA ASN A 97 11.16 38.72 13.84
C ASN A 97 11.96 40.03 13.88
N ASP A 98 11.35 41.09 14.37
CA ASP A 98 11.98 42.38 14.61
C ASP A 98 11.75 42.84 16.05
N HIS A 99 12.35 43.95 16.46
CA HIS A 99 12.18 44.49 17.81
C HIS A 99 10.73 44.89 18.15
N ASN A 100 9.85 45.03 17.15
CA ASN A 100 8.45 45.40 17.33
C ASN A 100 7.52 44.18 17.37
N THR A 101 8.07 42.97 17.28
CA THR A 101 7.30 41.72 17.23
C THR A 101 6.82 41.34 18.63
N HIS A 102 5.58 41.70 18.94
CA HIS A 102 4.90 41.31 20.18
C HIS A 102 4.22 39.94 20.07
N ILE A 103 3.74 39.60 18.86
CA ILE A 103 3.04 38.35 18.57
C ILE A 103 3.93 37.47 17.68
N MET A 104 4.27 36.28 18.16
CA MET A 104 5.11 35.33 17.44
C MET A 104 4.30 34.10 17.05
N TYR A 105 4.11 33.88 15.75
CA TYR A 105 3.50 32.67 15.23
C TYR A 105 4.55 31.59 14.96
N LEU A 106 4.44 30.44 15.62
CA LEU A 106 5.41 29.35 15.51
C LEU A 106 4.72 28.04 15.12
N THR A 107 5.45 27.15 14.44
CA THR A 107 5.03 25.75 14.38
C THR A 107 5.11 25.11 15.76
N ASP A 108 4.19 24.19 16.05
CA ASP A 108 4.18 23.35 17.25
C ASP A 108 5.54 22.72 17.57
N GLY A 109 6.27 22.18 16.58
CA GLY A 109 7.60 21.61 16.76
C GLY A 109 8.65 22.61 17.24
N LEU A 110 8.58 23.88 16.78
CA LEU A 110 9.50 24.93 17.25
C LEU A 110 9.12 25.41 18.65
N LEU A 111 7.83 25.49 18.98
CA LEU A 111 7.43 25.78 20.35
C LEU A 111 7.90 24.67 21.29
N LYS A 112 7.73 23.40 20.90
CA LYS A 112 8.21 22.24 21.65
C LYS A 112 9.70 22.36 21.96
N GLU A 113 10.53 22.67 20.96
CA GLU A 113 11.98 22.90 21.18
C GLU A 113 12.26 24.10 22.07
N TYR A 114 11.50 25.20 21.89
CA TYR A 114 11.65 26.38 22.72
C TYR A 114 11.35 26.07 24.20
N LEU A 115 10.22 25.42 24.48
CA LEU A 115 9.82 25.01 25.83
C LEU A 115 10.82 24.02 26.45
N GLN A 116 11.32 23.09 25.65
CA GLN A 116 12.20 22.01 26.11
C GLN A 116 13.62 22.49 26.46
N TYR A 117 14.21 23.38 25.65
CA TYR A 117 15.62 23.76 25.79
C TYR A 117 15.85 25.18 26.33
N ASN A 118 14.80 25.99 26.53
CA ASN A 118 14.94 27.40 26.90
C ASN A 118 14.17 27.77 28.18
N GLU A 119 14.00 26.83 29.12
CA GLU A 119 13.28 27.05 30.39
C GLU A 119 13.78 28.32 31.12
N GLY A 120 15.09 28.45 31.35
CA GLY A 120 15.66 29.63 32.01
C GLY A 120 15.40 30.96 31.27
N LYS A 121 15.43 30.93 29.93
CA LYS A 121 15.09 32.11 29.12
C LYS A 121 13.62 32.46 29.23
N ILE A 122 12.72 31.47 29.20
CA ILE A 122 11.27 31.66 29.37
C ILE A 122 10.99 32.31 30.73
N ILE A 123 11.61 31.81 31.80
CA ILE A 123 11.48 32.39 33.15
C ILE A 123 11.92 33.86 33.14
N SER A 124 13.09 34.16 32.56
CA SER A 124 13.61 35.53 32.49
C SER A 124 12.72 36.47 31.65
N GLU A 125 12.18 36.01 30.52
CA GLU A 125 11.28 36.80 29.67
C GLU A 125 9.93 37.02 30.36
N ALA A 126 9.38 35.99 31.00
CA ALA A 126 8.12 36.05 31.73
C ALA A 126 8.20 36.99 32.94
N ALA A 127 9.32 37.00 33.68
CA ALA A 127 9.54 37.89 34.82
C ALA A 127 9.41 39.38 34.44
N ASN A 128 9.88 39.75 33.24
CA ASN A 128 9.86 41.10 32.69
C ASN A 128 8.50 41.54 32.11
N CYS A 129 7.52 40.64 32.03
CA CYS A 129 6.20 40.94 31.48
C CYS A 129 5.26 41.48 32.58
N VAL A 130 4.65 42.65 32.33
CA VAL A 130 3.72 43.29 33.27
C VAL A 130 2.46 42.45 33.52
N ARG A 131 1.81 41.96 32.44
CA ARG A 131 0.65 41.05 32.53
C ARG A 131 0.98 39.59 32.22
N GLY A 132 2.27 39.27 32.15
CA GLY A 132 2.79 37.95 31.83
C GLY A 132 2.97 37.65 30.34
N MET A 133 3.68 36.57 30.09
CA MET A 133 3.92 35.95 28.78
C MET A 133 2.78 34.99 28.45
N VAL A 134 2.31 34.98 27.21
CA VAL A 134 1.17 34.16 26.79
C VAL A 134 1.63 33.03 25.86
N PHE A 135 1.29 31.79 26.21
CA PHE A 135 1.35 30.64 25.33
C PHE A 135 -0.05 30.31 24.83
N PHE A 136 -0.30 30.60 23.56
CA PHE A 136 -1.55 30.31 22.88
C PHE A 136 -1.35 29.05 22.04
N ILE A 137 -1.90 27.93 22.51
CA ILE A 137 -1.88 26.66 21.79
C ILE A 137 -3.15 26.55 20.94
N ASP A 138 -3.01 26.69 19.62
CA ASP A 138 -4.13 26.61 18.68
C ASP A 138 -4.33 25.17 18.16
N GLU A 139 -5.55 24.87 17.69
CA GLU A 139 -5.96 23.58 17.12
C GLU A 139 -5.62 22.36 18.01
N VAL A 140 -5.78 22.48 19.35
CA VAL A 140 -5.42 21.42 20.33
C VAL A 140 -6.10 20.07 20.04
N HIS A 141 -7.25 20.09 19.35
CA HIS A 141 -7.96 18.87 18.93
C HIS A 141 -7.24 18.01 17.90
N GLU A 142 -6.21 18.50 17.22
CA GLU A 142 -5.45 17.66 16.29
C GLU A 142 -4.70 16.53 17.01
N ARG A 143 -4.43 16.68 18.32
CA ARG A 143 -3.74 15.70 19.18
C ARG A 143 -2.45 15.15 18.55
N ALA A 144 -1.74 16.00 17.81
CA ALA A 144 -0.44 15.69 17.23
C ALA A 144 0.62 15.55 18.33
N VAL A 145 1.68 14.77 18.07
CA VAL A 145 2.76 14.51 19.05
C VAL A 145 3.32 15.81 19.64
N ASN A 146 3.69 16.78 18.80
CA ASN A 146 4.29 18.03 19.27
C ASN A 146 3.34 18.88 20.12
N ILE A 147 2.03 18.85 19.85
CA ILE A 147 1.04 19.56 20.65
C ILE A 147 1.00 18.97 22.05
N ASP A 148 0.86 17.64 22.17
CA ASP A 148 0.83 16.96 23.46
C ASP A 148 2.15 17.17 24.25
N LEU A 149 3.31 17.16 23.56
CA LEU A 149 4.59 17.53 24.17
C LEU A 149 4.60 18.98 24.68
N CYS A 150 4.08 19.95 23.90
CA CYS A 150 3.95 21.33 24.36
C CYS A 150 3.06 21.44 25.60
N LEU A 151 1.92 20.73 25.62
CA LEU A 151 1.02 20.72 26.78
C LEU A 151 1.73 20.18 28.02
N ALA A 152 2.51 19.11 27.88
CA ALA A 152 3.28 18.54 28.98
C ALA A 152 4.39 19.47 29.49
N PHE A 153 5.15 20.12 28.61
CA PHE A 153 6.14 21.12 29.04
C PHE A 153 5.50 22.35 29.68
N LEU A 154 4.34 22.78 29.19
CA LEU A 154 3.59 23.86 29.83
C LEU A 154 3.07 23.46 31.21
N ALA A 155 2.57 22.23 31.36
CA ALA A 155 2.18 21.69 32.67
C ALA A 155 3.37 21.63 33.62
N LYS A 156 4.55 21.23 33.15
CA LYS A 156 5.81 21.28 33.90
C LYS A 156 6.16 22.71 34.34
N LEU A 157 6.06 23.68 33.43
CA LEU A 157 6.33 25.10 33.75
C LEU A 157 5.38 25.64 34.83
N LEU A 158 4.14 25.17 34.89
CA LEU A 158 3.18 25.58 35.93
C LEU A 158 3.52 25.06 37.33
N GLN A 159 4.39 24.04 37.45
CA GLN A 159 4.89 23.59 38.75
C GLN A 159 5.91 24.57 39.36
N LEU A 160 6.47 25.47 38.55
CA LEU A 160 7.36 26.52 39.00
C LEU A 160 6.56 27.70 39.57
N ASP A 161 7.19 28.51 40.43
CA ASP A 161 6.55 29.70 41.01
C ASP A 161 6.50 30.88 40.00
N LEU A 162 5.66 30.73 38.98
CA LEU A 162 5.46 31.70 37.88
C LEU A 162 4.07 32.34 37.92
N LYS A 163 3.42 32.36 39.09
CA LYS A 163 2.04 32.87 39.25
C LYS A 163 1.93 34.31 38.73
N GLY A 164 0.99 34.54 37.81
CA GLY A 164 0.77 35.83 37.16
C GLY A 164 1.82 36.23 36.11
N LYS A 165 2.87 35.43 35.91
CA LYS A 165 3.93 35.67 34.90
C LYS A 165 3.72 34.91 33.60
N VAL A 166 2.97 33.81 33.63
CA VAL A 166 2.63 33.01 32.45
C VAL A 166 1.12 32.83 32.34
N LYS A 167 0.60 32.88 31.11
CA LYS A 167 -0.79 32.55 30.77
C LYS A 167 -0.81 31.51 29.66
N ILE A 168 -1.70 30.54 29.78
CA ILE A 168 -1.89 29.48 28.78
C ILE A 168 -3.30 29.58 28.22
N ILE A 169 -3.40 29.75 26.91
CA ILE A 169 -4.67 29.79 26.17
C ILE A 169 -4.72 28.55 25.29
N LEU A 170 -5.69 27.68 25.54
CA LEU A 170 -5.93 26.47 24.74
C LEU A 170 -7.10 26.75 23.80
N SER A 171 -6.84 26.84 22.50
CA SER A 171 -7.91 27.02 21.53
C SER A 171 -8.28 25.71 20.87
N SER A 172 -9.57 25.39 20.92
CA SER A 172 -10.13 24.28 20.18
C SER A 172 -11.61 24.46 19.95
N ALA A 173 -12.11 24.03 18.78
CA ALA A 173 -13.55 23.91 18.53
C ALA A 173 -14.20 22.76 19.32
N THR A 174 -13.41 21.79 19.76
CA THR A 174 -13.84 20.58 20.47
C THR A 174 -12.74 20.19 21.46
N MET A 175 -13.01 20.21 22.76
CA MET A 175 -11.97 19.97 23.76
C MET A 175 -12.11 18.58 24.36
N ASP A 176 -10.99 17.87 24.39
CA ASP A 176 -10.85 16.59 25.08
C ASP A 176 -10.74 16.82 26.59
N ASN A 177 -11.46 16.04 27.38
CA ASN A 177 -11.44 16.12 28.84
C ASN A 177 -10.05 15.84 29.41
N SER A 178 -9.25 14.99 28.75
CA SER A 178 -7.91 14.65 29.24
C SER A 178 -6.95 15.85 29.31
N VAL A 179 -7.12 16.82 28.41
CA VAL A 179 -6.34 18.06 28.42
C VAL A 179 -6.76 18.95 29.59
N GLN A 180 -8.05 19.02 29.88
CA GLN A 180 -8.55 19.74 31.05
C GLN A 180 -8.05 19.11 32.35
N GLU A 181 -8.16 17.79 32.48
CA GLU A 181 -7.71 17.02 33.66
C GLU A 181 -6.22 17.23 33.92
N LEU A 182 -5.39 17.26 32.87
CA LEU A 182 -3.96 17.55 32.98
C LEU A 182 -3.70 18.88 33.69
N PHE A 183 -4.31 19.97 33.19
CA PHE A 183 -4.04 21.29 33.76
C PHE A 183 -4.66 21.44 35.15
N GLN A 184 -5.84 20.86 35.41
CA GLN A 184 -6.42 20.84 36.75
C GLN A 184 -5.53 20.12 37.76
N LYS A 185 -4.87 19.02 37.37
CA LYS A 185 -3.93 18.29 38.23
C LYS A 185 -2.73 19.13 38.67
N PHE A 186 -2.19 19.97 37.78
CA PHE A 186 -0.98 20.77 38.05
C PHE A 186 -1.28 22.22 38.45
N ASN A 187 -2.49 22.71 38.18
CA ASN A 187 -2.95 24.04 38.54
C ASN A 187 -4.48 24.07 38.63
N ASN A 188 -5.02 24.29 39.83
CA ASN A 188 -6.47 24.38 40.06
C ASN A 188 -7.15 25.58 39.36
N ASP A 189 -6.38 26.51 38.78
CA ASP A 189 -6.86 27.71 38.10
C ASP A 189 -7.04 27.51 36.58
N TYR A 190 -7.96 26.60 36.25
CA TYR A 190 -8.40 26.28 34.89
C TYR A 190 -9.83 26.79 34.64
N PHE A 191 -10.07 27.44 33.49
CA PHE A 191 -11.40 27.89 33.10
C PHE A 191 -11.74 27.53 31.65
N ALA A 192 -12.94 27.00 31.40
CA ALA A 192 -13.45 26.76 30.06
C ALA A 192 -14.44 27.86 29.65
N LEU A 193 -14.15 28.54 28.55
CA LEU A 193 -14.98 29.57 27.96
C LEU A 193 -15.52 29.12 26.60
N GLN A 194 -16.84 28.93 26.53
CA GLN A 194 -17.54 28.72 25.26
C GLN A 194 -18.17 30.04 24.80
N ILE A 195 -17.88 30.42 23.56
CA ILE A 195 -18.46 31.60 22.93
C ILE A 195 -19.34 31.12 21.79
N GLU A 196 -20.65 31.27 21.98
CA GLU A 196 -21.63 31.02 20.93
C GLU A 196 -21.37 31.98 19.77
N SER A 197 -21.35 31.43 18.55
CA SER A 197 -21.16 32.22 17.34
C SER A 197 -22.42 32.14 16.50
N THR A 198 -22.94 33.30 16.13
CA THR A 198 -24.13 33.46 15.29
C THR A 198 -23.79 33.53 13.80
N LEU A 199 -22.50 33.58 13.45
CA LEU A 199 -21.99 33.87 12.11
C LEU A 199 -22.02 32.68 11.12
N ARG A 200 -22.61 31.54 11.48
CA ARG A 200 -22.64 30.38 10.58
C ARG A 200 -23.95 30.34 9.80
N PHE A 201 -23.82 30.30 8.49
CA PHE A 201 -24.93 29.92 7.62
C PHE A 201 -25.36 28.49 7.92
N PRO A 202 -26.64 28.15 7.70
CA PRO A 202 -27.16 26.81 7.98
C PRO A 202 -26.41 25.75 7.18
N VAL A 203 -26.14 24.62 7.85
CA VAL A 203 -25.52 23.44 7.25
C VAL A 203 -26.48 22.26 7.37
N HIS A 204 -27.01 21.82 6.23
CA HIS A 204 -27.87 20.65 6.16
C HIS A 204 -27.05 19.38 5.99
N THR A 205 -27.43 18.32 6.69
CA THR A 205 -26.86 16.98 6.46
C THR A 205 -27.84 16.19 5.61
N SER A 206 -27.38 15.78 4.42
CA SER A 206 -28.22 15.11 3.44
C SER A 206 -27.74 13.69 3.20
N ARG A 207 -28.68 12.78 2.99
CA ARG A 207 -28.39 11.39 2.64
C ARG A 207 -28.16 11.28 1.14
N ILE A 208 -27.25 10.40 0.75
CA ILE A 208 -27.11 9.97 -0.64
C ILE A 208 -28.30 9.12 -1.06
N LYS A 209 -28.61 9.12 -2.35
CA LYS A 209 -29.64 8.21 -2.89
C LYS A 209 -29.15 6.77 -2.80
N ILE A 210 -30.09 5.83 -2.68
CA ILE A 210 -29.78 4.39 -2.68
C ILE A 210 -29.01 4.07 -3.99
N ASN A 211 -27.86 3.41 -3.86
CA ASN A 211 -26.93 3.05 -4.94
C ASN A 211 -26.25 4.21 -5.70
N GLU A 212 -26.31 5.45 -5.18
CA GLU A 212 -25.54 6.58 -5.71
C GLU A 212 -24.08 6.51 -5.24
N THR A 213 -23.12 6.44 -6.16
CA THR A 213 -21.70 6.47 -5.81
C THR A 213 -21.23 7.89 -5.48
N MET A 214 -20.05 8.04 -4.84
CA MET A 214 -19.42 9.34 -4.65
C MET A 214 -19.27 10.12 -5.97
N PHE A 215 -18.92 9.44 -7.07
CA PHE A 215 -18.71 10.11 -8.36
C PHE A 215 -20.03 10.52 -9.02
N ASP A 216 -21.10 9.76 -8.84
CA ASP A 216 -22.44 10.16 -9.28
C ASP A 216 -22.94 11.38 -8.50
N LEU A 217 -22.71 11.38 -7.17
CA LEU A 217 -23.01 12.53 -6.32
C LEU A 217 -22.25 13.77 -6.77
N ILE A 218 -20.93 13.68 -7.01
CA ILE A 218 -20.13 14.80 -7.51
C ILE A 218 -20.66 15.30 -8.85
N GLU A 219 -21.00 14.41 -9.78
CA GLU A 219 -21.54 14.77 -11.08
C GLU A 219 -22.87 15.52 -10.94
N ARG A 220 -23.77 15.07 -10.07
CA ARG A 220 -25.04 15.73 -9.77
C ARG A 220 -24.81 17.10 -9.15
N LEU A 221 -24.01 17.17 -8.09
CA LEU A 221 -23.72 18.43 -7.41
C LEU A 221 -23.02 19.43 -8.33
N LYS A 222 -22.16 18.99 -9.25
CA LYS A 222 -21.52 19.87 -10.24
C LYS A 222 -22.55 20.53 -11.18
N LYS A 223 -23.64 19.83 -11.53
CA LYS A 223 -24.73 20.39 -12.35
C LYS A 223 -25.54 21.44 -11.59
N ASP A 224 -25.71 21.24 -10.28
CA ASP A 224 -26.47 22.14 -9.41
C ASP A 224 -25.59 23.31 -8.88
N CYS A 225 -24.27 23.15 -8.89
CA CYS A 225 -23.29 24.13 -8.44
C CYS A 225 -23.19 25.33 -9.40
N LYS A 226 -23.23 26.55 -8.85
CA LYS A 226 -22.77 27.73 -9.58
C LYS A 226 -21.27 27.61 -9.86
N LYS A 227 -20.78 28.29 -10.89
CA LYS A 227 -19.38 28.22 -11.35
C LYS A 227 -18.33 28.54 -10.26
N HIS A 228 -18.69 29.37 -9.28
CA HIS A 228 -17.80 29.72 -8.17
C HIS A 228 -17.96 28.80 -6.95
N GLU A 229 -19.01 27.99 -6.84
CA GLU A 229 -19.27 27.16 -5.66
C GLU A 229 -18.41 25.91 -5.66
N GLN A 230 -17.79 25.58 -4.51
CA GLN A 230 -16.78 24.53 -4.40
C GLN A 230 -17.29 23.26 -3.71
N ILE A 231 -16.72 22.11 -4.11
CA ILE A 231 -16.98 20.76 -3.58
C ILE A 231 -15.68 20.21 -2.97
N LEU A 232 -15.75 19.75 -1.72
CA LEU A 232 -14.63 19.12 -1.02
C LEU A 232 -14.95 17.68 -0.64
N CYS A 233 -14.11 16.74 -1.06
CA CYS A 233 -14.25 15.31 -0.80
C CYS A 233 -13.16 14.82 0.16
N PHE A 234 -13.57 14.23 1.29
CA PHE A 234 -12.66 13.61 2.26
C PHE A 234 -12.53 12.10 2.01
N VAL A 235 -11.31 11.66 1.68
CA VAL A 235 -10.93 10.26 1.46
C VAL A 235 -9.82 9.81 2.40
N LYS A 236 -9.63 8.49 2.53
CA LYS A 236 -8.79 7.90 3.59
C LYS A 236 -7.28 8.10 3.39
N SER A 237 -6.76 8.17 2.16
CA SER A 237 -5.31 8.26 1.91
C SER A 237 -4.93 9.06 0.66
N ASN A 238 -3.65 9.43 0.54
CA ASN A 238 -3.11 10.12 -0.64
C ASN A 238 -3.24 9.27 -1.94
N THR A 239 -3.17 7.94 -1.81
CA THR A 239 -3.40 7.02 -2.93
C THR A 239 -4.85 7.12 -3.40
N ASP A 240 -5.82 7.16 -2.48
CA ASP A 240 -7.22 7.31 -2.85
C ASP A 240 -7.51 8.69 -3.42
N VAL A 241 -6.85 9.76 -2.95
CA VAL A 241 -6.95 11.10 -3.56
C VAL A 241 -6.57 11.02 -5.04
N THR A 242 -5.40 10.46 -5.33
CA THR A 242 -4.87 10.38 -6.72
C THR A 242 -5.77 9.49 -7.58
N GLN A 243 -6.12 8.31 -7.09
CA GLN A 243 -7.00 7.37 -7.81
C GLN A 243 -8.40 7.95 -8.04
N SER A 244 -8.96 8.66 -7.06
CA SER A 244 -10.29 9.25 -7.20
C SER A 244 -10.31 10.37 -8.25
N ILE A 245 -9.25 11.18 -8.31
CA ILE A 245 -9.09 12.21 -9.35
C ILE A 245 -8.99 11.56 -10.72
N ASP A 246 -8.13 10.56 -10.88
CA ASP A 246 -7.94 9.86 -12.15
C ASP A 246 -9.24 9.19 -12.62
N LEU A 247 -9.94 8.49 -11.70
CA LEU A 247 -11.20 7.82 -12.00
C LEU A 247 -12.32 8.81 -12.30
N LEU A 248 -12.43 9.91 -11.55
CA LEU A 248 -13.43 10.93 -11.82
C LEU A 248 -13.22 11.58 -13.20
N LYS A 249 -11.96 11.83 -13.57
CA LYS A 249 -11.61 12.33 -14.90
C LYS A 249 -11.93 11.32 -16.00
N GLN A 250 -11.60 10.04 -15.81
CA GLN A 250 -11.84 8.98 -16.79
C GLN A 250 -13.34 8.68 -16.97
N LEU A 251 -14.09 8.56 -15.87
CA LEU A 251 -15.48 8.10 -15.89
C LEU A 251 -16.47 9.22 -16.12
N LYS A 252 -16.20 10.43 -15.60
CA LYS A 252 -17.15 11.56 -15.62
C LYS A 252 -16.67 12.76 -16.43
N LYS A 253 -15.42 12.76 -16.91
CA LYS A 253 -14.78 13.93 -17.56
C LYS A 253 -14.86 15.19 -16.70
N ILE A 254 -14.70 15.02 -15.39
CA ILE A 254 -14.67 16.10 -14.42
C ILE A 254 -13.26 16.20 -13.86
N ASP A 255 -12.62 17.36 -14.02
CA ASP A 255 -11.35 17.65 -13.36
C ASP A 255 -11.57 17.91 -11.87
N ALA A 256 -10.66 17.38 -11.06
CA ALA A 256 -10.59 17.59 -9.62
C ALA A 256 -9.14 17.65 -9.17
N PHE A 257 -8.89 18.28 -8.03
CA PHE A 257 -7.54 18.66 -7.62
C PHE A 257 -7.18 18.07 -6.26
N PRO A 258 -5.92 17.60 -6.10
CA PRO A 258 -5.48 17.02 -4.84
C PRO A 258 -5.17 18.13 -3.82
N LEU A 259 -5.55 17.89 -2.57
CA LEU A 259 -5.10 18.64 -1.40
C LEU A 259 -4.46 17.65 -0.40
N ILE A 260 -3.16 17.42 -0.54
CA ILE A 260 -2.37 16.41 0.19
C ILE A 260 -1.16 17.03 0.88
N GLU A 261 -0.65 16.36 1.92
CA GLU A 261 0.37 16.91 2.84
C GLU A 261 1.69 17.24 2.15
N PHE A 262 2.05 16.46 1.12
CA PHE A 262 3.30 16.62 0.39
C PHE A 262 3.31 17.77 -0.63
N GLN A 263 2.15 18.35 -0.94
CA GLN A 263 2.11 19.52 -1.82
C GLN A 263 2.70 20.74 -1.12
N SER A 264 3.36 21.58 -1.91
CA SER A 264 3.77 22.88 -1.40
C SER A 264 2.51 23.63 -0.95
N PRO A 265 2.52 24.23 0.24
CA PRO A 265 1.34 24.93 0.70
C PRO A 265 0.91 26.12 -0.18
N ILE A 266 1.86 26.73 -0.94
CA ILE A 266 1.56 27.76 -1.94
C ILE A 266 0.72 27.17 -3.08
N ILE A 267 1.06 25.96 -3.53
CA ILE A 267 0.28 25.23 -4.54
C ILE A 267 -1.12 24.93 -4.00
N GLN A 268 -1.25 24.47 -2.74
CA GLN A 268 -2.56 24.22 -2.13
C GLN A 268 -3.43 25.48 -2.11
N GLN A 269 -2.88 26.63 -1.70
CA GLN A 269 -3.62 27.90 -1.69
C GLN A 269 -4.05 28.34 -3.09
N LYS A 270 -3.14 28.22 -4.07
CA LYS A 270 -3.43 28.52 -5.47
C LYS A 270 -4.59 27.66 -5.98
N LEU A 271 -4.50 26.34 -5.79
CA LEU A 271 -5.56 25.41 -6.17
C LEU A 271 -6.89 25.76 -5.51
N VAL A 272 -6.90 26.03 -4.20
CA VAL A 272 -8.13 26.41 -3.47
C VAL A 272 -8.75 27.71 -3.98
N ALA A 273 -7.94 28.64 -4.50
CA ALA A 273 -8.43 29.90 -5.04
C ALA A 273 -8.98 29.78 -6.47
N GLU A 274 -8.38 28.92 -7.29
CA GLU A 274 -8.67 28.84 -8.74
C GLU A 274 -9.66 27.72 -9.08
N GLU A 275 -9.73 26.66 -8.27
CA GLU A 275 -10.41 25.42 -8.64
C GLU A 275 -11.71 25.16 -7.87
N GLN A 276 -12.51 24.24 -8.40
CA GLN A 276 -13.86 23.97 -7.90
C GLN A 276 -13.99 22.69 -7.06
N ILE A 277 -13.32 21.59 -7.47
CA ILE A 277 -13.55 20.26 -6.91
C ILE A 277 -12.24 19.71 -6.35
N PHE A 278 -12.26 19.29 -5.09
CA PHE A 278 -11.07 18.87 -4.37
C PHE A 278 -11.24 17.50 -3.73
N PHE A 279 -10.18 16.70 -3.78
CA PHE A 279 -10.02 15.50 -2.96
C PHE A 279 -8.91 15.73 -1.93
N SER A 280 -9.21 15.43 -0.66
CA SER A 280 -8.28 15.64 0.44
C SER A 280 -8.33 14.52 1.46
N THR A 281 -7.23 14.37 2.20
CA THR A 281 -7.16 13.61 3.45
C THR A 281 -7.52 14.53 4.62
N THR A 282 -6.91 14.36 5.80
CA THR A 282 -7.05 15.29 6.93
C THR A 282 -6.48 16.69 6.63
N VAL A 283 -5.80 16.90 5.50
CA VAL A 283 -5.23 18.19 5.12
C VAL A 283 -6.29 19.28 4.96
N ALA A 284 -7.46 19.01 4.42
CA ALA A 284 -8.52 20.04 4.36
C ALA A 284 -9.34 20.17 5.66
N GLN A 285 -9.06 19.34 6.68
CA GLN A 285 -9.76 19.39 7.96
C GLN A 285 -9.48 20.66 8.75
N THR A 286 -8.25 21.17 8.66
CA THR A 286 -7.75 22.38 9.36
C THR A 286 -7.02 23.32 8.41
N SER A 287 -6.83 24.58 8.83
CA SER A 287 -5.95 25.58 8.19
C SER A 287 -6.22 26.05 6.74
N LEU A 288 -7.01 25.35 5.92
CA LEU A 288 -7.41 25.84 4.59
C LEU A 288 -8.72 26.63 4.66
N THR A 289 -8.72 27.81 4.04
CA THR A 289 -9.90 28.68 3.90
C THR A 289 -10.37 28.61 2.46
N PHE A 290 -11.58 28.09 2.28
CA PHE A 290 -12.22 27.98 0.97
C PHE A 290 -13.08 29.23 0.73
N PRO A 291 -12.92 29.94 -0.40
CA PRO A 291 -13.68 31.16 -0.66
C PRO A 291 -15.19 30.92 -0.79
N SER A 292 -15.61 29.75 -1.28
CA SER A 292 -16.98 29.52 -1.71
C SER A 292 -17.40 28.05 -1.57
N LEU A 293 -16.96 27.39 -0.50
CA LEU A 293 -17.32 25.99 -0.21
C LEU A 293 -18.82 25.84 0.05
N LYS A 294 -19.48 24.99 -0.75
CA LYS A 294 -20.91 24.69 -0.63
C LYS A 294 -21.18 23.25 -0.22
N TYR A 295 -20.37 22.33 -0.71
CA TYR A 295 -20.59 20.90 -0.54
C TYR A 295 -19.38 20.22 0.09
N VAL A 296 -19.63 19.39 1.10
CA VAL A 296 -18.63 18.46 1.65
C VAL A 296 -19.15 17.04 1.54
N ILE A 297 -18.35 16.17 0.94
CA ILE A 297 -18.61 14.74 0.80
C ILE A 297 -17.59 13.99 1.66
N ASP A 298 -18.03 13.16 2.58
CA ASP A 298 -17.15 12.59 3.60
C ASP A 298 -17.30 11.07 3.72
N THR A 299 -16.22 10.35 3.44
CA THR A 299 -16.16 8.88 3.65
C THR A 299 -16.22 8.49 5.11
N GLY A 300 -15.93 9.42 6.04
CA GLY A 300 -15.94 9.19 7.47
C GLY A 300 -14.83 8.26 7.96
N ILE A 301 -13.77 8.07 7.16
CA ILE A 301 -12.65 7.17 7.44
C ILE A 301 -11.35 7.95 7.28
N ILE A 302 -10.35 7.59 8.08
CA ILE A 302 -8.97 8.08 8.00
C ILE A 302 -7.99 6.91 7.95
N ASN A 303 -6.80 7.16 7.42
CA ASN A 303 -5.68 6.23 7.48
C ASN A 303 -4.55 6.89 8.27
N ILE A 304 -4.17 6.31 9.41
CA ILE A 304 -3.14 6.86 10.31
C ILE A 304 -2.06 5.82 10.61
N PRO A 305 -0.80 6.22 10.82
CA PRO A 305 0.25 5.31 11.26
C PRO A 305 0.03 4.94 12.74
N ILE A 306 0.01 3.64 13.03
CA ILE A 306 -0.09 3.10 14.39
C ILE A 306 1.13 2.21 14.64
N TYR A 307 1.88 2.51 15.70
CA TYR A 307 2.99 1.69 16.18
C TYR A 307 2.48 0.54 17.04
N ASP A 308 2.93 -0.68 16.71
CA ASP A 308 2.66 -1.90 17.46
C ASP A 308 3.93 -2.31 18.24
N PRO A 309 3.93 -2.22 19.59
CA PRO A 309 5.09 -2.57 20.40
C PRO A 309 5.37 -4.08 20.46
N HIS A 310 4.44 -4.94 20.04
CA HIS A 310 4.69 -6.39 19.99
C HIS A 310 5.55 -6.74 18.78
N THR A 311 5.24 -6.18 17.63
CA THR A 311 5.96 -6.41 16.38
C THR A 311 7.11 -5.43 16.14
N ASP A 312 7.22 -4.35 16.91
CA ASP A 312 8.21 -3.26 16.74
C ASP A 312 8.10 -2.65 15.33
N THR A 313 6.86 -2.46 14.85
CA THR A 313 6.57 -1.90 13.54
C THR A 313 5.48 -0.84 13.57
N THR A 314 5.57 0.12 12.64
CA THR A 314 4.50 1.10 12.40
C THR A 314 3.74 0.73 11.14
N VAL A 315 2.42 0.61 11.25
CA VAL A 315 1.54 0.21 10.15
C VAL A 315 0.49 1.28 9.89
N LEU A 316 0.25 1.60 8.61
CA LEU A 316 -0.87 2.45 8.21
C LEU A 316 -2.19 1.70 8.40
N THR A 317 -3.03 2.20 9.29
CA THR A 317 -4.28 1.56 9.70
C THR A 317 -5.49 2.43 9.35
N LYS A 318 -6.45 1.82 8.66
CA LYS A 318 -7.72 2.43 8.27
C LYS A 318 -8.71 2.35 9.44
N ILE A 319 -9.13 3.49 9.99
CA ILE A 319 -10.09 3.56 11.10
C ILE A 319 -11.23 4.56 10.83
N PRO A 320 -12.41 4.39 11.45
CA PRO A 320 -13.45 5.42 11.45
C PRO A 320 -12.94 6.72 12.07
N ALA A 321 -13.23 7.86 11.44
CA ALA A 321 -12.93 9.17 12.03
C ALA A 321 -13.76 9.42 13.31
N SER A 322 -13.16 10.10 14.30
CA SER A 322 -13.85 10.47 15.54
C SER A 322 -15.02 11.44 15.31
N HIS A 323 -15.94 11.55 16.26
CA HIS A 323 -17.04 12.52 16.20
C HIS A 323 -16.53 13.97 16.09
N SER A 324 -15.47 14.32 16.84
CA SER A 324 -14.84 15.64 16.75
C SER A 324 -14.26 15.92 15.36
N THR A 325 -13.61 14.94 14.72
CA THR A 325 -13.06 15.05 13.36
C THR A 325 -14.16 15.31 12.33
N ILE A 326 -15.26 14.54 12.39
CA ILE A 326 -16.43 14.73 11.53
C ILE A 326 -17.04 16.12 11.72
N THR A 327 -17.17 16.57 12.97
CA THR A 327 -17.70 17.89 13.31
C THR A 327 -16.86 19.01 12.69
N GLN A 328 -15.54 18.85 12.65
CA GLN A 328 -14.63 19.82 12.02
C GLN A 328 -14.70 19.81 10.50
N ARG A 329 -14.80 18.62 9.88
CA ARG A 329 -15.02 18.47 8.43
C ARG A 329 -16.33 19.13 8.02
N LYS A 330 -17.42 18.86 8.74
CA LYS A 330 -18.72 19.53 8.56
C LYS A 330 -18.61 21.04 8.80
N GLY A 331 -17.85 21.48 9.81
CA GLY A 331 -17.60 22.90 10.12
C GLY A 331 -16.70 23.66 9.12
N ARG A 332 -16.32 23.04 7.99
CA ARG A 332 -15.79 23.75 6.82
C ARG A 332 -16.91 24.45 6.05
N LEU A 333 -18.13 23.90 6.09
CA LEU A 333 -19.33 24.51 5.55
C LEU A 333 -19.87 25.62 6.46
N GLY A 334 -20.79 26.42 5.93
CA GLY A 334 -21.50 27.45 6.68
C GLY A 334 -20.68 28.71 6.99
N ARG A 335 -19.47 28.84 6.43
CA ARG A 335 -18.58 29.99 6.69
C ARG A 335 -18.86 31.19 5.81
N THR A 336 -19.07 30.95 4.52
CA THR A 336 -19.27 32.01 3.52
C THR A 336 -20.68 32.00 2.93
N GLN A 337 -21.37 30.87 3.01
CA GLN A 337 -22.72 30.66 2.50
C GLN A 337 -23.36 29.39 3.11
N PRO A 338 -24.68 29.16 2.94
CA PRO A 338 -25.33 27.90 3.30
C PRO A 338 -24.66 26.71 2.61
N GLY A 339 -24.58 25.58 3.31
CA GLY A 339 -23.87 24.41 2.82
C GLY A 339 -24.57 23.10 3.09
N GLU A 340 -24.15 22.05 2.39
CA GLU A 340 -24.72 20.72 2.50
C GLU A 340 -23.62 19.66 2.69
N TYR A 341 -23.79 18.83 3.70
CA TYR A 341 -22.86 17.79 4.12
C TYR A 341 -23.41 16.42 3.78
N PHE A 342 -22.63 15.63 3.03
CA PHE A 342 -22.98 14.29 2.57
C PHE A 342 -22.09 13.22 3.24
N PRO A 343 -22.55 12.57 4.32
CA PRO A 343 -21.86 11.43 4.91
C PRO A 343 -22.05 10.18 4.04
N LEU A 344 -20.95 9.57 3.60
CA LEU A 344 -20.94 8.29 2.87
C LEU A 344 -20.71 7.10 3.81
N TYR A 345 -21.14 7.24 5.06
CA TYR A 345 -20.99 6.23 6.10
C TYR A 345 -22.29 6.06 6.88
N ASN A 346 -22.48 4.86 7.42
CA ASN A 346 -23.64 4.58 8.27
C ASN A 346 -23.50 5.27 9.64
N SER A 347 -24.56 5.91 10.11
CA SER A 347 -24.64 6.53 11.44
C SER A 347 -24.46 5.54 12.60
N HIS A 348 -24.70 4.25 12.37
CA HIS A 348 -24.55 3.20 13.38
C HIS A 348 -23.10 2.76 13.62
N VAL A 349 -22.13 3.25 12.83
CA VAL A 349 -20.71 2.92 13.06
C VAL A 349 -20.26 3.51 14.39
N LYS A 350 -19.80 2.65 15.31
CA LYS A 350 -19.22 3.08 16.59
C LYS A 350 -17.98 3.94 16.33
N ARG A 351 -17.97 5.16 16.85
CA ARG A 351 -16.87 6.14 16.72
C ARG A 351 -16.44 6.59 18.10
N LEU A 352 -15.17 6.94 18.23
CA LEU A 352 -14.67 7.63 19.42
C LEU A 352 -15.12 9.10 19.38
N ASP A 353 -15.29 9.71 20.54
CA ASP A 353 -15.63 11.13 20.64
C ASP A 353 -14.48 12.01 20.13
N PHE A 354 -13.26 11.67 20.54
CA PHE A 354 -12.01 12.36 20.20
C PHE A 354 -11.02 11.42 19.50
N PRO A 355 -10.11 11.93 18.65
CA PRO A 355 -9.04 11.11 18.09
C PRO A 355 -8.14 10.60 19.21
N THR A 356 -7.69 9.35 19.12
CA THR A 356 -6.63 8.85 20.00
C THR A 356 -5.36 9.70 19.77
N PRO A 357 -4.65 10.10 20.83
CA PRO A 357 -3.51 10.99 20.69
C PRO A 357 -2.38 10.31 19.92
N GLN A 358 -1.74 11.05 19.02
CA GLN A 358 -0.71 10.48 18.16
C GLN A 358 0.49 9.97 18.97
N ILE A 359 0.83 10.61 20.09
CA ILE A 359 1.91 10.18 20.97
C ILE A 359 1.68 8.79 21.56
N CYS A 360 0.42 8.39 21.78
CA CYS A 360 0.07 7.05 22.26
C CYS A 360 0.18 5.97 21.17
N GLN A 361 0.41 6.36 19.91
CA GLN A 361 0.43 5.48 18.74
C GLN A 361 1.73 5.59 17.94
N THR A 362 2.76 6.22 18.50
CA THR A 362 4.04 6.48 17.84
C THR A 362 5.19 5.82 18.60
N GLU A 363 6.22 5.41 17.88
CA GLU A 363 7.48 4.96 18.47
C GLU A 363 8.18 6.14 19.19
N LEU A 364 8.64 5.93 20.43
CA LEU A 364 9.04 7.03 21.33
C LEU A 364 10.55 7.24 21.48
N SER A 365 11.42 6.48 20.79
CA SER A 365 12.88 6.55 20.99
C SER A 365 13.46 7.93 20.73
N ASN A 366 13.08 8.58 19.63
CA ASN A 366 13.54 9.93 19.31
C ASN A 366 13.06 10.95 20.37
N ILE A 367 11.86 10.74 20.92
CA ILE A 367 11.26 11.61 21.94
C ILE A 367 11.98 11.44 23.27
N ASP A 368 12.17 10.19 23.74
CA ASP A 368 12.90 9.90 24.98
C ASP A 368 14.34 10.41 24.89
N PHE A 369 15.04 10.18 23.77
CA PHE A 369 16.37 10.75 23.57
C PHE A 369 16.38 12.28 23.67
N GLY A 370 15.42 12.95 23.03
CA GLY A 370 15.28 14.40 23.10
C GLY A 370 15.05 14.89 24.53
N LEU A 371 14.16 14.24 25.27
CA LEU A 371 13.86 14.54 26.68
C LEU A 371 15.11 14.40 27.56
N ARG A 372 15.83 13.27 27.46
CA ARG A 372 17.10 13.03 28.17
C ARG A 372 18.19 14.03 27.81
N LYS A 373 18.21 14.54 26.58
CA LYS A 373 19.14 15.61 26.16
C LYS A 373 18.85 16.94 26.85
N SER A 374 17.59 17.23 27.18
CA SER A 374 17.17 18.48 27.84
C SER A 374 17.11 18.42 29.37
N SER A 375 16.92 17.23 29.95
CA SER A 375 16.75 17.05 31.40
C SER A 375 17.98 16.41 32.03
N GLU A 376 18.33 16.83 33.24
CA GLU A 376 19.30 16.09 34.07
C GLU A 376 18.74 14.75 34.61
N GLU A 377 17.44 14.52 34.43
CA GLU A 377 16.74 13.32 34.89
C GLU A 377 17.14 12.07 34.10
N LYS A 378 17.49 11.01 34.85
CA LYS A 378 17.91 9.71 34.31
C LYS A 378 16.75 8.83 33.83
N ASP A 379 15.50 9.22 34.03
CA ASP A 379 14.31 8.43 33.65
C ASP A 379 13.24 9.29 32.95
N SER A 380 13.69 10.02 31.93
CA SER A 380 12.96 11.18 31.43
C SER A 380 11.56 10.84 30.90
N LEU A 381 11.37 9.74 30.16
CA LEU A 381 10.04 9.38 29.63
C LEU A 381 9.09 8.88 30.73
N GLU A 382 9.61 8.17 31.73
CA GLU A 382 8.82 7.67 32.88
C GLU A 382 8.36 8.80 33.79
N THR A 383 9.19 9.82 34.04
CA THR A 383 8.74 11.05 34.71
C THR A 383 7.76 11.81 33.82
N PHE A 384 8.09 11.95 32.53
CA PHE A 384 7.35 12.78 31.60
C PHE A 384 5.94 12.25 31.29
N LYS A 385 5.72 10.93 31.34
CA LYS A 385 4.37 10.35 31.14
C LYS A 385 3.33 10.91 32.12
N GLN A 386 3.75 11.38 33.29
CA GLN A 386 2.85 11.95 34.29
C GLN A 386 2.35 13.37 33.92
N LEU A 387 3.06 14.02 32.98
CA LEU A 387 2.79 15.36 32.47
C LEU A 387 1.98 15.33 31.16
N LEU A 388 1.73 14.16 30.58
CA LEU A 388 0.93 14.03 29.36
C LEU A 388 -0.57 14.02 29.66
N PRO A 389 -1.42 14.52 28.74
CA PRO A 389 -2.88 14.44 28.90
C PRO A 389 -3.39 13.00 28.98
N ASN A 390 -2.80 12.09 28.22
CA ASN A 390 -3.17 10.69 28.19
C ASN A 390 -2.00 9.82 28.63
N GLN A 391 -2.31 8.72 29.32
CA GLN A 391 -1.27 7.76 29.72
C GLN A 391 -0.72 6.98 28.54
N LEU A 392 0.59 6.78 28.56
CA LEU A 392 1.31 5.97 27.58
C LEU A 392 1.29 4.51 28.01
N ASP A 393 1.20 3.62 27.02
CA ASP A 393 1.37 2.19 27.25
C ASP A 393 2.81 1.89 27.66
N GLN A 394 2.98 1.13 28.75
CA GLN A 394 4.28 0.71 29.25
C GLN A 394 5.06 -0.13 28.24
N ALA A 395 4.38 -0.91 27.39
CA ALA A 395 5.04 -1.68 26.35
C ALA A 395 5.79 -0.76 25.35
N ILE A 396 5.22 0.40 25.02
CA ILE A 396 5.83 1.37 24.10
C ILE A 396 7.07 2.02 24.75
N ILE A 397 6.99 2.39 26.03
CA ILE A 397 8.11 2.97 26.80
C ILE A 397 9.28 1.97 26.88
N ILE A 398 8.99 0.73 27.26
CA ILE A 398 10.01 -0.34 27.34
C ILE A 398 10.68 -0.56 25.98
N ARG A 399 9.91 -0.54 24.89
CA ARG A 399 10.47 -0.67 23.53
C ARG A 399 11.39 0.50 23.17
N ALA A 400 11.02 1.73 23.48
CA ALA A 400 11.87 2.89 23.25
C ALA A 400 13.21 2.78 24.00
N HIS A 401 13.18 2.41 25.29
CA HIS A 401 14.40 2.18 26.07
C HIS A 401 15.27 1.06 25.49
N ASN A 402 14.65 -0.06 25.07
CA ASN A 402 15.36 -1.18 24.46
C ASN A 402 16.00 -0.79 23.11
N ARG A 403 15.34 0.04 22.31
CA ARG A 403 15.89 0.55 21.05
C ARG A 403 17.10 1.45 21.29
N LEU A 404 17.03 2.37 22.25
CA LEU A 404 18.17 3.20 22.65
C LEU A 404 19.35 2.37 23.19
N LYS A 405 19.07 1.29 23.94
CA LYS A 405 20.09 0.34 24.40
C LYS A 405 20.73 -0.40 23.22
N LYS A 406 19.94 -0.92 22.28
CA LYS A 406 20.40 -1.59 21.05
C LYS A 406 21.29 -0.68 20.19
N LEU A 407 20.99 0.62 20.10
CA LEU A 407 21.82 1.60 19.40
C LEU A 407 23.12 1.96 20.16
N GLY A 408 23.31 1.44 21.38
CA GLY A 408 24.44 1.75 22.24
C GLY A 408 24.42 3.19 22.76
N ILE A 409 23.24 3.83 22.79
CA ILE A 409 23.06 5.20 23.28
C ILE A 409 22.89 5.20 24.81
N LEU A 410 22.21 4.20 25.36
CA LEU A 410 22.00 4.05 26.79
C LEU A 410 22.69 2.80 27.36
N VAL A 411 23.23 2.94 28.57
CA VAL A 411 23.58 1.82 29.46
C VAL A 411 22.37 1.52 30.33
N ASP A 412 21.98 0.25 30.41
CA ASP A 412 20.87 -0.26 31.22
C ASP A 412 19.54 0.51 31.08
N GLY A 413 19.34 1.17 29.94
CA GLY A 413 18.13 1.96 29.65
C GLY A 413 18.01 3.28 30.43
N LYS A 414 19.03 3.70 31.18
CA LYS A 414 18.93 4.89 32.07
C LYS A 414 19.94 6.00 31.76
N GLN A 415 21.22 5.67 31.58
CA GLN A 415 22.27 6.67 31.45
C GLN A 415 22.87 6.69 30.05
N PHE A 416 23.21 7.87 29.54
CA PHE A 416 23.93 7.98 28.28
C PHE A 416 25.31 7.32 28.37
N THR A 417 25.60 6.46 27.39
CA THR A 417 26.98 6.03 27.08
C THR A 417 27.80 7.22 26.60
N GLN A 418 29.12 7.05 26.44
CA GLN A 418 29.94 8.07 25.77
C GLN A 418 29.43 8.35 24.35
N LYS A 419 29.02 7.30 23.61
CA LYS A 419 28.36 7.42 22.30
C LYS A 419 27.07 8.24 22.39
N GLY A 420 26.22 7.98 23.38
CA GLY A 420 24.99 8.74 23.61
C GLY A 420 25.23 10.21 23.90
N LYS A 421 26.24 10.52 24.74
CA LYS A 421 26.66 11.92 25.02
C LYS A 421 27.18 12.62 23.78
N ASP A 422 27.96 11.93 22.96
CA ASP A 422 28.46 12.46 21.70
C ASP A 422 27.32 12.73 20.71
N ILE A 423 26.40 11.78 20.53
CA ILE A 423 25.22 11.97 19.67
C ILE A 423 24.35 13.12 20.19
N ALA A 424 24.23 13.31 21.51
CA ALA A 424 23.48 14.43 22.08
C ALA A 424 24.10 15.79 21.72
N GLN A 425 25.40 15.88 21.46
CA GLN A 425 26.07 17.11 21.03
C GLN A 425 25.88 17.40 19.54
N LEU A 426 25.61 16.37 18.72
CA LEU A 426 25.39 16.50 17.29
C LEU A 426 24.04 17.19 16.96
N PRO A 427 23.91 17.77 15.75
CA PRO A 427 22.65 18.30 15.26
C PRO A 427 21.63 17.17 15.02
N ASP A 428 20.35 17.53 14.94
CA ASP A 428 19.29 16.57 14.61
C ASP A 428 19.38 16.13 13.14
N PHE A 429 19.75 14.86 12.92
CA PHE A 429 19.77 14.23 11.61
C PHE A 429 18.42 13.59 11.22
N GLY A 430 17.36 13.78 12.01
CA GLY A 430 15.99 13.33 11.74
C GLY A 430 15.61 12.04 12.46
N THR A 431 16.53 11.06 12.51
CA THR A 431 16.35 9.84 13.31
C THR A 431 17.62 9.51 14.11
N LEU A 432 17.47 8.68 15.14
CA LEU A 432 18.60 8.21 15.94
C LEU A 432 19.51 7.26 15.17
N GLU A 433 18.98 6.49 14.24
CA GLU A 433 19.75 5.62 13.35
C GLU A 433 20.64 6.46 12.42
N LEU A 434 20.12 7.53 11.81
CA LEU A 434 20.93 8.48 11.04
C LEU A 434 21.97 9.18 11.90
N SER A 435 21.58 9.61 13.10
CA SER A 435 22.50 10.28 14.02
C SER A 435 23.63 9.37 14.47
N THR A 436 23.32 8.09 14.68
CA THR A 436 24.29 7.03 14.96
C THR A 436 25.19 6.76 13.76
N SER A 437 24.63 6.76 12.55
CA SER A 437 25.38 6.54 11.31
C SER A 437 26.37 7.67 11.06
N VAL A 438 25.97 8.92 11.27
CA VAL A 438 26.85 10.09 11.18
C VAL A 438 27.92 10.04 12.27
N HIS A 439 27.57 9.68 13.51
CA HIS A 439 28.58 9.50 14.58
C HIS A 439 29.63 8.46 14.20
N ALA A 440 29.23 7.33 13.61
CA ALA A 440 30.16 6.32 13.12
C ALA A 440 31.02 6.84 11.96
N ALA A 441 30.43 7.55 11.00
CA ALA A 441 31.15 8.19 9.89
C ALA A 441 32.11 9.30 10.33
N LEU A 442 31.91 9.92 11.50
CA LEU A 442 32.81 10.94 12.01
C LEU A 442 34.00 10.32 12.76
N ASN A 443 33.80 9.20 13.45
CA ASN A 443 34.78 8.66 14.40
C ASN A 443 35.47 7.36 13.94
N LYS A 444 34.84 6.55 13.08
CA LYS A 444 35.31 5.21 12.71
C LYS A 444 35.63 5.07 11.22
N TYR A 445 34.79 5.66 10.37
CA TYR A 445 34.82 5.43 8.93
C TYR A 445 35.15 6.74 8.20
N ASN A 446 36.09 6.75 7.26
CA ASN A 446 36.53 7.97 6.55
C ASN A 446 35.52 8.46 5.50
N CYS A 447 34.27 8.72 5.89
CA CYS A 447 33.15 9.07 4.99
C CYS A 447 32.20 10.12 5.58
N GLY A 448 32.68 10.92 6.54
CA GLY A 448 31.85 11.90 7.26
C GLY A 448 31.09 12.84 6.33
N ARG A 449 31.73 13.37 5.27
CA ARG A 449 31.07 14.26 4.30
C ARG A 449 29.92 13.57 3.57
N ASP A 450 30.13 12.34 3.13
CA ASP A 450 29.18 11.57 2.32
C ASP A 450 27.91 11.25 3.11
N VAL A 451 28.09 10.78 4.36
CA VAL A 451 26.97 10.43 5.24
C VAL A 451 26.22 11.68 5.70
N ILE A 452 26.87 12.83 5.89
CA ILE A 452 26.19 14.10 6.19
C ILE A 452 25.31 14.56 5.01
N LEU A 453 25.80 14.46 3.77
CA LEU A 453 25.02 14.77 2.56
C LEU A 453 23.79 13.86 2.46
N LEU A 454 23.99 12.56 2.68
CA LEU A 454 22.89 11.59 2.68
C LEU A 454 21.90 11.85 3.82
N ALA A 455 22.36 12.15 5.04
CA ALA A 455 21.49 12.48 6.15
C ALA A 455 20.64 13.73 5.85
N ALA A 456 21.18 14.74 5.16
CA ALA A 456 20.44 15.94 4.78
C ALA A 456 19.27 15.65 3.83
N ILE A 457 19.45 14.77 2.83
CA ILE A 457 18.38 14.40 1.89
C ILE A 457 17.44 13.34 2.47
N LEU A 458 17.96 12.30 3.13
CA LEU A 458 17.15 11.21 3.67
C LEU A 458 16.21 11.71 4.78
N SER A 459 16.65 12.63 5.63
CA SER A 459 15.77 13.20 6.66
C SER A 459 14.62 14.06 6.15
N VAL A 460 14.61 14.39 4.86
CA VAL A 460 13.52 15.10 4.18
C VAL A 460 12.64 14.14 3.37
N LEU A 461 13.21 13.03 2.90
CA LEU A 461 12.52 12.05 2.07
C LEU A 461 11.81 11.00 2.92
N ASN A 462 10.51 10.82 2.64
CA ASN A 462 9.69 9.78 3.27
C ASN A 462 9.32 8.64 2.29
N THR A 463 9.71 8.72 1.02
CA THR A 463 9.36 7.71 0.00
C THR A 463 10.46 7.52 -1.05
N SER A 464 10.52 6.32 -1.63
CA SER A 464 11.38 5.91 -2.77
C SER A 464 11.00 6.56 -4.11
N THR A 465 9.86 7.28 -4.18
CA THR A 465 9.28 7.80 -5.42
C THR A 465 10.15 8.86 -6.12
N ILE A 466 11.19 9.36 -5.47
CA ILE A 466 12.15 10.29 -6.04
C ILE A 466 13.07 9.60 -7.06
N LEU A 467 13.47 8.34 -6.81
CA LEU A 467 14.50 7.65 -7.60
C LEU A 467 14.11 7.47 -9.08
N PRO A 468 12.86 7.07 -9.41
CA PRO A 468 12.43 7.01 -10.82
C PRO A 468 12.46 8.36 -11.52
N LYS A 469 12.27 9.46 -10.79
CA LYS A 469 12.27 10.84 -11.29
C LYS A 469 13.66 11.45 -11.41
N LEU A 470 14.70 10.78 -10.91
CA LEU A 470 16.08 11.24 -11.06
C LEU A 470 16.52 11.15 -12.51
N SER A 471 17.18 12.20 -12.98
CA SER A 471 17.86 12.20 -14.28
C SER A 471 18.90 11.07 -14.33
N ASN A 472 19.04 10.43 -15.50
CA ASN A 472 19.93 9.27 -15.67
C ASN A 472 21.40 9.58 -15.32
N LYS A 473 21.82 10.85 -15.43
CA LYS A 473 23.19 11.26 -15.06
C LYS A 473 23.55 11.00 -13.59
N TYR A 474 22.55 11.00 -12.70
CA TYR A 474 22.77 10.75 -11.26
C TYR A 474 22.63 9.28 -10.88
N LYS A 475 21.97 8.45 -11.70
CA LYS A 475 21.76 7.05 -11.37
C LYS A 475 23.10 6.32 -11.31
N ARG A 476 23.33 5.59 -10.21
CA ARG A 476 24.49 4.74 -9.95
C ARG A 476 24.01 3.30 -9.79
N PRO A 477 23.64 2.66 -10.91
CA PRO A 477 22.98 1.37 -10.90
C PRO A 477 23.78 0.28 -10.17
N GLU A 478 25.09 0.20 -10.42
CA GLU A 478 25.94 -0.84 -9.85
C GLU A 478 26.24 -0.65 -8.36
N GLU A 479 26.14 0.59 -7.86
CA GLU A 479 26.51 0.96 -6.49
C GLU A 479 25.28 1.14 -5.58
N GLY A 480 24.10 1.41 -6.15
CA GLY A 480 22.82 1.47 -5.45
C GLY A 480 22.17 2.87 -5.37
N ASP A 481 21.02 2.92 -4.71
CA ASP A 481 20.19 4.13 -4.57
C ASP A 481 20.87 5.20 -3.72
N TYR A 482 21.60 4.79 -2.68
CA TYR A 482 22.35 5.72 -1.84
C TYR A 482 23.40 6.48 -2.63
N MET A 483 24.18 5.79 -3.46
CA MET A 483 25.18 6.44 -4.30
C MET A 483 24.53 7.31 -5.38
N SER A 484 23.35 6.93 -5.86
CA SER A 484 22.56 7.78 -6.77
C SER A 484 22.13 9.09 -6.11
N LEU A 485 21.69 9.05 -4.85
CA LEU A 485 21.35 10.24 -4.07
C LEU A 485 22.58 11.06 -3.69
N LEU A 486 23.70 10.41 -3.38
CA LEU A 486 24.96 11.07 -3.06
C LEU A 486 25.47 11.86 -4.27
N ALA A 487 25.43 11.26 -5.47
CA ALA A 487 25.80 11.93 -6.71
C ALA A 487 24.96 13.19 -6.97
N LEU A 488 23.65 13.13 -6.70
CA LEU A 488 22.77 14.30 -6.79
C LEU A 488 23.15 15.37 -5.75
N MET A 489 23.40 14.97 -4.50
CA MET A 489 23.70 15.90 -3.43
C MET A 489 25.06 16.57 -3.57
N HIS A 490 26.07 15.87 -4.10
CA HIS A 490 27.35 16.46 -4.47
C HIS A 490 27.18 17.55 -5.54
N ASP A 491 26.45 17.26 -6.62
CA ASP A 491 26.18 18.24 -7.68
C ASP A 491 25.45 19.47 -7.12
N LEU A 492 24.36 19.27 -6.35
CA LEU A 492 23.61 20.37 -5.76
C LEU A 492 24.39 21.17 -4.71
N SER A 493 25.30 20.53 -3.97
CA SER A 493 26.17 21.22 -3.02
C SER A 493 27.20 22.10 -3.73
N SER A 494 27.67 21.70 -4.91
CA SER A 494 28.62 22.47 -5.71
C SER A 494 27.95 23.57 -6.54
N GLN A 495 26.75 23.29 -7.08
CA GLN A 495 25.98 24.18 -7.94
C GLN A 495 24.52 24.27 -7.46
N PRO A 496 24.22 25.08 -6.43
CA PRO A 496 22.87 25.19 -5.88
C PRO A 496 21.80 25.67 -6.89
N THR A 497 22.19 26.38 -7.95
CA THR A 497 21.31 26.84 -9.03
C THR A 497 20.75 25.69 -9.88
N SER A 498 21.44 24.54 -9.92
CA SER A 498 21.01 23.33 -10.63
C SER A 498 19.65 22.80 -10.16
N ILE A 499 19.20 23.23 -8.98
CA ILE A 499 17.86 22.94 -8.47
C ILE A 499 16.72 23.51 -9.34
N ASN A 500 16.99 24.53 -10.15
CA ASN A 500 16.00 25.13 -11.05
C ASN A 500 15.90 24.39 -12.40
N ASN A 501 16.62 23.27 -12.56
CA ASN A 501 16.51 22.43 -13.73
C ASN A 501 15.06 21.90 -13.90
N PRO A 502 14.42 22.11 -15.08
CA PRO A 502 13.10 21.58 -15.39
C PRO A 502 12.96 20.06 -15.13
N GLU A 503 14.02 19.28 -15.33
CA GLU A 503 14.03 17.82 -15.06
C GLU A 503 13.79 17.49 -13.57
N LEU A 504 14.08 18.42 -12.66
CA LEU A 504 13.94 18.25 -11.21
C LEU A 504 12.71 18.97 -10.65
N ALA A 505 11.85 19.55 -11.50
CA ALA A 505 10.72 20.38 -11.07
C ALA A 505 9.79 19.66 -10.08
N ASP A 506 9.52 18.39 -10.32
CA ASP A 506 8.66 17.53 -9.50
C ASP A 506 9.17 17.29 -8.07
N ILE A 507 10.48 17.39 -7.87
CA ILE A 507 11.15 17.05 -6.61
C ILE A 507 11.87 18.25 -5.99
N GLN A 508 11.77 19.41 -6.63
CA GLN A 508 12.47 20.64 -6.31
C GLN A 508 12.26 21.09 -4.86
N HIS A 509 11.05 20.95 -4.32
CA HIS A 509 10.77 21.35 -2.94
C HIS A 509 11.46 20.46 -1.90
N TYR A 510 11.62 19.16 -2.18
CA TYR A 510 12.41 18.26 -1.33
C TYR A 510 13.88 18.63 -1.37
N LEU A 511 14.42 18.89 -2.57
CA LEU A 511 15.82 19.30 -2.75
C LEU A 511 16.13 20.63 -2.03
N ARG A 512 15.21 21.61 -2.10
CA ARG A 512 15.38 22.89 -1.41
C ARG A 512 15.45 22.70 0.11
N ARG A 513 14.61 21.82 0.65
CA ARG A 513 14.62 21.47 2.08
C ARG A 513 15.89 20.71 2.47
N ALA A 514 16.35 19.78 1.65
CA ALA A 514 17.59 19.04 1.88
C ALA A 514 18.79 19.98 1.92
N LEU A 515 18.91 20.92 0.99
CA LEU A 515 19.97 21.94 0.98
C LEU A 515 19.92 22.87 2.19
N LEU A 516 18.72 23.24 2.66
CA LEU A 516 18.57 24.03 3.88
C LEU A 516 19.04 23.26 5.12
N ARG A 517 18.73 21.96 5.21
CA ARG A 517 19.29 21.08 6.28
C ARG A 517 20.80 20.94 6.16
N LEU A 518 21.33 20.71 4.96
CA LEU A 518 22.76 20.61 4.72
C LEU A 518 23.49 21.86 5.22
N LYS A 519 22.98 23.05 4.92
CA LYS A 519 23.55 24.31 5.40
C LYS A 519 23.59 24.42 6.93
N ILE A 520 22.56 23.90 7.62
CA ILE A 520 22.53 23.84 9.09
C ILE A 520 23.66 22.94 9.60
N PHE A 521 23.84 21.76 8.99
CA PHE A 521 24.92 20.84 9.36
C PHE A 521 26.30 21.44 9.09
N GLU A 522 26.51 22.04 7.92
CA GLU A 522 27.77 22.70 7.56
C GLU A 522 28.11 23.86 8.50
N THR A 523 27.10 24.64 8.92
CA THR A 523 27.28 25.71 9.91
C THR A 523 27.72 25.12 11.26
N TYR A 524 27.13 24.01 11.70
CA TYR A 524 27.54 23.32 12.93
C TYR A 524 28.98 22.81 12.85
N PHE A 525 29.35 22.10 11.78
CA PHE A 525 30.71 21.54 11.62
C PHE A 525 31.78 22.60 11.29
N SER A 526 31.37 23.83 10.97
CA SER A 526 32.29 24.97 10.83
C SER A 526 32.45 25.78 12.12
N ASN A 527 31.63 25.53 13.14
CA ASN A 527 31.69 26.26 14.41
C ASN A 527 32.87 25.79 15.27
N THR A 528 33.60 26.73 15.86
CA THR A 528 34.75 26.47 16.74
C THR A 528 34.39 25.72 18.02
N SER A 529 33.13 25.74 18.45
CA SER A 529 32.64 24.93 19.58
C SER A 529 32.55 23.43 19.29
N THR A 530 32.59 23.04 18.01
CA THR A 530 32.52 21.64 17.58
C THR A 530 33.88 20.97 17.75
N LYS A 531 33.91 19.69 18.14
CA LYS A 531 35.16 18.93 18.29
C LYS A 531 36.00 18.99 17.02
N SER A 532 37.28 19.36 17.14
CA SER A 532 38.21 19.52 16.01
C SER A 532 38.31 18.28 15.11
N GLU A 533 38.27 17.09 15.70
CA GLU A 533 38.26 15.81 14.97
C GLU A 533 37.03 15.68 14.06
N TRP A 534 35.85 16.06 14.55
CA TRP A 534 34.62 16.03 13.75
C TRP A 534 34.62 17.08 12.66
N GLN A 535 35.19 18.27 12.90
CA GLN A 535 35.33 19.29 11.86
C GLN A 535 36.20 18.80 10.69
N LYS A 536 37.27 18.06 11.00
CA LYS A 536 38.14 17.45 9.98
C LYS A 536 37.40 16.33 9.26
N SER A 537 36.82 15.39 10.00
CA SER A 537 36.13 14.21 9.45
C SER A 537 34.90 14.56 8.60
N ALA A 538 34.15 15.60 8.98
CA ALA A 538 32.99 16.10 8.22
C ALA A 538 33.35 16.62 6.82
N LYS A 539 34.64 16.86 6.53
CA LYS A 539 35.14 17.25 5.21
C LYS A 539 35.69 16.09 4.40
N ILE A 540 35.86 14.91 5.01
CA ILE A 540 36.42 13.73 4.35
C ILE A 540 35.31 13.03 3.58
N SER A 541 35.49 12.94 2.26
CA SER A 541 34.69 12.12 1.36
C SER A 541 35.50 10.89 0.95
N SER A 542 34.81 9.76 0.87
CA SER A 542 35.35 8.49 0.42
C SER A 542 34.94 8.15 -1.00
N ASP A 543 33.76 8.65 -1.42
CA ASP A 543 33.01 8.19 -2.59
C ASP A 543 32.92 6.66 -2.71
N ASN A 544 33.15 5.93 -1.60
CA ASN A 544 33.18 4.49 -1.54
C ASN A 544 31.97 4.01 -0.74
N TRP A 545 31.07 3.32 -1.43
CA TRP A 545 29.86 2.76 -0.85
C TRP A 545 30.15 1.91 0.40
N TYR A 546 31.27 1.20 0.50
CA TYR A 546 31.52 0.32 1.63
C TYR A 546 31.73 1.07 2.95
N ASN A 547 32.50 2.16 2.96
CA ASN A 547 32.67 2.97 4.17
C ASN A 547 31.34 3.59 4.61
N ILE A 548 30.58 4.07 3.63
CA ILE A 548 29.25 4.65 3.83
C ILE A 548 28.29 3.60 4.41
N ALA A 549 28.26 2.41 3.83
CA ALA A 549 27.40 1.31 4.25
C ALA A 549 27.74 0.82 5.66
N GLN A 550 29.03 0.71 6.01
CA GLN A 550 29.44 0.36 7.39
C GLN A 550 28.99 1.43 8.39
N ALA A 551 29.12 2.71 8.04
CA ALA A 551 28.59 3.79 8.87
C ALA A 551 27.07 3.68 9.04
N PHE A 552 26.32 3.41 7.96
CA PHE A 552 24.88 3.18 8.05
C PHE A 552 24.53 1.95 8.89
N LEU A 553 25.28 0.85 8.80
CA LEU A 553 25.03 -0.37 9.58
C LEU A 553 25.18 -0.14 11.08
N ASP A 554 26.08 0.74 11.53
CA ASP A 554 26.19 1.11 12.95
C ASP A 554 24.87 1.72 13.51
N GLY A 555 24.05 2.35 12.65
CA GLY A 555 22.75 2.93 13.02
C GLY A 555 21.54 2.07 12.63
N TYR A 556 21.58 1.44 11.47
CA TYR A 556 20.48 0.73 10.82
C TYR A 556 20.73 -0.78 10.72
N TRP A 557 21.43 -1.37 11.69
CA TRP A 557 21.80 -2.80 11.67
C TRP A 557 20.59 -3.75 11.48
N GLU A 558 19.39 -3.36 11.92
CA GLU A 558 18.18 -4.17 11.74
C GLU A 558 17.64 -4.13 10.30
N ASN A 559 18.13 -3.23 9.43
CA ASN A 559 17.57 -3.01 8.09
C ASN A 559 18.43 -3.67 7.00
N VAL A 560 18.99 -4.83 7.33
CA VAL A 560 19.63 -5.73 6.38
C VAL A 560 18.65 -6.81 5.93
N TYR A 561 18.70 -7.13 4.64
CA TYR A 561 17.82 -8.04 3.95
C TYR A 561 18.60 -9.06 3.14
N ILE A 562 18.17 -10.32 3.17
CA ILE A 562 18.80 -11.42 2.44
C ILE A 562 17.84 -11.92 1.38
N SER A 563 18.34 -12.08 0.15
CA SER A 563 17.56 -12.59 -0.97
C SER A 563 17.09 -14.03 -0.74
N LEU A 564 15.78 -14.25 -0.87
CA LEU A 564 15.10 -15.55 -0.75
C LEU A 564 14.91 -16.24 -2.12
N ASP A 565 15.29 -15.60 -3.23
CA ASP A 565 15.06 -16.06 -4.61
C ASP A 565 15.81 -17.34 -4.99
N ARG A 566 16.71 -17.83 -4.13
CA ARG A 566 17.29 -19.16 -4.26
C ARG A 566 16.36 -20.30 -3.83
N LEU A 567 15.18 -19.98 -3.31
CA LEU A 567 14.28 -20.98 -2.73
C LEU A 567 12.91 -21.10 -3.41
N GLN A 568 12.34 -20.07 -4.08
CA GLN A 568 10.91 -20.14 -4.52
C GLN A 568 10.47 -19.32 -5.76
N GLY A 569 11.35 -18.82 -6.62
CA GLY A 569 10.99 -18.38 -7.98
C GLY A 569 10.10 -17.12 -8.17
N ARG A 570 10.56 -16.28 -9.11
CA ARG A 570 9.84 -15.27 -9.91
C ARG A 570 9.46 -13.92 -9.27
N ASN A 571 9.85 -13.65 -8.01
CA ASN A 571 9.81 -12.31 -7.43
C ASN A 571 10.99 -12.14 -6.46
N LYS A 572 11.87 -11.13 -6.64
CA LYS A 572 12.94 -10.75 -5.69
C LYS A 572 12.34 -10.50 -4.30
N ARG A 573 12.29 -11.57 -3.50
CA ARG A 573 11.82 -11.58 -2.12
C ARG A 573 13.02 -11.51 -1.21
N TYR A 574 12.89 -10.75 -0.14
CA TYR A 574 13.93 -10.64 0.87
C TYR A 574 13.38 -10.93 2.26
N GLY A 575 14.13 -11.68 3.06
CA GLY A 575 13.90 -11.86 4.49
C GLY A 575 14.76 -10.89 5.29
N ARG A 576 14.22 -10.32 6.38
CA ARG A 576 14.98 -9.45 7.28
C ARG A 576 16.06 -10.27 8.00
N TYR A 577 17.25 -9.70 8.15
CA TYR A 577 18.39 -10.32 8.81
C TYR A 577 18.17 -10.59 10.30
N SER A 578 17.37 -9.77 10.98
CA SER A 578 17.22 -9.77 12.45
C SER A 578 16.30 -10.87 13.01
N VAL A 579 16.09 -11.97 12.28
CA VAL A 579 15.14 -13.03 12.66
C VAL A 579 15.92 -14.12 13.39
N THR A 580 15.48 -14.49 14.60
CA THR A 580 16.04 -15.64 15.32
C THR A 580 15.84 -16.92 14.51
N PRO A 581 16.68 -17.97 14.68
CA PRO A 581 16.59 -19.19 13.86
C PRO A 581 15.20 -19.84 13.84
N GLU A 582 14.41 -19.68 14.91
CA GLU A 582 13.06 -20.24 15.08
C GLU A 582 11.97 -19.48 14.31
N GLU A 583 12.17 -18.19 14.02
CA GLU A 583 11.18 -17.32 13.35
C GLU A 583 11.35 -17.28 11.82
N PHE A 584 12.42 -17.88 11.28
CA PHE A 584 12.74 -17.83 9.85
C PHE A 584 11.79 -18.69 8.99
N ASP A 585 11.18 -19.74 9.56
CA ASP A 585 10.16 -20.55 8.85
C ASP A 585 8.78 -19.85 8.77
N ASP A 586 8.49 -18.87 9.64
CA ASP A 586 7.25 -18.04 9.62
C ASP A 586 7.46 -16.69 8.88
N CYS A 587 8.42 -16.65 7.94
CA CYS A 587 8.87 -15.46 7.19
C CYS A 587 7.78 -14.71 6.40
N ARG A 588 6.53 -15.22 6.33
CA ARG A 588 5.41 -14.57 5.61
C ARG A 588 5.10 -13.15 6.15
N LYS A 589 5.47 -12.84 7.40
CA LYS A 589 5.22 -11.54 8.05
C LYS A 589 6.26 -10.46 7.76
N GLN A 590 7.49 -10.83 7.39
CA GLN A 590 8.62 -9.90 7.20
C GLN A 590 9.24 -9.95 5.79
N THR A 591 8.59 -10.64 4.85
CA THR A 591 9.05 -10.70 3.47
C THR A 591 8.85 -9.36 2.76
N ALA A 592 9.94 -8.77 2.27
CA ALA A 592 9.91 -7.53 1.50
C ALA A 592 10.16 -7.79 0.00
N VAL A 593 9.57 -6.93 -0.84
CA VAL A 593 9.72 -6.91 -2.29
C VAL A 593 10.49 -5.66 -2.67
N LEU A 594 11.42 -5.81 -3.61
CA LEU A 594 12.16 -4.70 -4.21
C LEU A 594 11.18 -3.66 -4.79
N ASP A 595 11.25 -2.40 -4.37
CA ASP A 595 10.57 -1.33 -5.08
C ASP A 595 11.32 -1.04 -6.39
N ARG A 596 10.61 -0.62 -7.44
CA ARG A 596 11.07 -0.57 -8.85
C ARG A 596 12.25 0.37 -9.16
N ALA A 597 13.05 0.79 -8.19
CA ALA A 597 14.28 1.51 -8.46
C ALA A 597 15.33 0.55 -9.03
N THR A 598 15.75 0.90 -10.23
CA THR A 598 16.75 0.24 -11.07
C THR A 598 18.00 -0.18 -10.29
N VAL A 599 18.33 -1.46 -10.47
CA VAL A 599 19.66 -2.07 -10.42
C VAL A 599 20.10 -2.67 -9.11
N ILE A 600 19.77 -3.95 -9.01
CA ILE A 600 20.70 -4.92 -8.47
C ILE A 600 20.95 -5.90 -9.62
N SER A 601 22.15 -5.83 -10.19
CA SER A 601 22.58 -6.64 -11.33
C SER A 601 22.29 -8.11 -11.10
N GLN A 602 21.99 -8.87 -12.16
CA GLN A 602 21.75 -10.31 -12.09
C GLN A 602 23.04 -11.09 -11.77
N LYS A 603 23.60 -10.96 -10.56
CA LYS A 603 24.67 -11.87 -10.10
C LYS A 603 24.07 -13.03 -9.31
N LEU A 604 24.67 -14.21 -9.48
CA LEU A 604 24.11 -15.50 -9.12
C LEU A 604 24.05 -15.79 -7.59
N HIS A 605 24.58 -14.92 -6.73
CA HIS A 605 24.80 -15.13 -5.28
C HIS A 605 23.61 -14.65 -4.40
N PRO A 606 23.49 -15.09 -3.12
CA PRO A 606 22.50 -14.54 -2.19
C PRO A 606 22.95 -13.12 -1.83
N GLU A 607 22.31 -12.13 -2.44
CA GLU A 607 22.67 -10.73 -2.24
C GLU A 607 22.11 -10.23 -0.90
N CYS A 608 23.01 -9.76 -0.04
CA CYS A 608 22.66 -9.01 1.16
C CYS A 608 22.44 -7.55 0.75
N VAL A 609 21.27 -7.03 1.05
CA VAL A 609 20.86 -5.67 0.69
C VAL A 609 20.57 -4.90 1.95
N PHE A 610 21.23 -3.75 2.07
CA PHE A 610 20.89 -2.74 3.04
C PHE A 610 19.75 -1.89 2.51
N ALA A 611 18.70 -1.69 3.31
CA ALA A 611 17.59 -0.80 3.01
C ALA A 611 17.47 0.29 4.07
N ARG A 612 16.97 1.47 3.71
CA ARG A 612 16.75 2.53 4.70
C ARG A 612 15.60 2.16 5.62
N ASP A 613 14.43 1.85 5.05
CA ASP A 613 13.20 1.57 5.78
C ASP A 613 12.39 0.45 5.11
N ILE A 614 11.48 -0.15 5.87
CA ILE A 614 10.41 -1.02 5.37
C ILE A 614 9.12 -0.24 5.29
N ILE A 615 8.50 -0.20 4.11
CA ILE A 615 7.18 0.42 3.92
C ILE A 615 6.12 -0.68 3.95
N CYS A 616 5.44 -0.81 5.10
CA CYS A 616 4.27 -1.68 5.29
C CYS A 616 3.00 -0.91 4.92
N SER A 617 2.48 -1.14 3.70
CA SER A 617 1.29 -0.40 3.23
C SER A 617 -0.01 -0.78 3.96
N THR A 618 -0.10 -2.00 4.50
CA THR A 618 -1.26 -2.52 5.27
C THR A 618 -0.84 -3.76 6.07
N ALA A 619 -1.46 -4.03 7.22
CA ALA A 619 -1.31 -5.29 7.94
C ALA A 619 -1.70 -6.55 7.13
N ILE A 620 -2.49 -6.37 6.05
CA ILE A 620 -3.10 -7.45 5.26
C ILE A 620 -2.19 -7.92 4.11
N ARG A 621 -1.23 -7.10 3.66
CA ARG A 621 -0.31 -7.46 2.58
C ARG A 621 0.92 -8.15 3.16
N THR A 622 1.18 -9.38 2.76
CA THR A 622 2.41 -10.14 3.06
C THR A 622 3.66 -9.62 2.34
N THR A 623 3.54 -8.53 1.57
CA THR A 623 4.65 -7.94 0.80
C THR A 623 4.90 -6.51 1.27
N SER A 624 5.99 -6.32 2.02
CA SER A 624 6.52 -5.01 2.36
C SER A 624 7.40 -4.47 1.24
N ARG A 625 7.67 -3.16 1.18
CA ARG A 625 8.63 -2.59 0.21
C ARG A 625 9.86 -2.07 0.91
N LEU A 626 11.03 -2.35 0.35
CA LEU A 626 12.29 -1.78 0.81
C LEU A 626 12.49 -0.40 0.17
N SER A 627 12.85 0.60 0.97
CA SER A 627 13.21 1.93 0.49
C SER A 627 14.73 2.09 0.46
N PHE A 628 15.25 2.72 -0.61
CA PHE A 628 16.67 3.06 -0.81
C PHE A 628 17.64 1.90 -0.54
N LEU A 629 18.12 1.29 -1.61
CA LEU A 629 18.87 0.05 -1.55
C LEU A 629 20.36 0.25 -1.78
N GLY A 630 21.17 -0.57 -1.11
CA GLY A 630 22.59 -0.73 -1.44
C GLY A 630 23.07 -2.14 -1.09
N ILE A 631 23.96 -2.68 -1.91
CA ILE A 631 24.45 -4.06 -1.77
C ILE A 631 25.57 -4.07 -0.72
N ILE A 632 25.51 -5.00 0.24
CA ILE A 632 26.58 -5.15 1.24
C ILE A 632 27.21 -6.54 1.17
N PRO A 633 28.51 -6.68 1.49
CA PRO A 633 29.14 -7.99 1.63
C PRO A 633 28.46 -8.84 2.71
N ALA A 634 28.17 -10.10 2.41
CA ALA A 634 27.60 -11.04 3.38
C ALA A 634 28.52 -11.23 4.61
N ALA A 635 29.84 -11.13 4.42
CA ALA A 635 30.85 -11.24 5.48
C ALA A 635 30.68 -10.24 6.64
N TRP A 636 29.96 -9.13 6.44
CA TRP A 636 29.67 -8.17 7.51
C TRP A 636 28.57 -8.66 8.47
N LEU A 637 27.86 -9.73 8.12
CA LEU A 637 26.81 -10.34 8.92
C LEU A 637 27.39 -11.43 9.80
N THR A 638 27.69 -11.06 11.04
CA THR A 638 28.39 -11.90 12.01
C THR A 638 27.49 -12.63 12.99
N HIS A 639 26.18 -12.35 12.99
CA HIS A 639 25.24 -13.04 13.89
C HIS A 639 25.22 -14.53 13.59
N GLU A 640 25.21 -15.35 14.63
CA GLU A 640 25.10 -16.79 14.47
C GLU A 640 23.71 -17.18 14.01
N ILE A 641 23.63 -17.98 12.95
CA ILE A 641 22.38 -18.59 12.48
C ILE A 641 22.53 -20.09 12.38
N GLU A 642 21.40 -20.78 12.36
CA GLU A 642 21.30 -22.19 12.04
C GLU A 642 20.49 -22.35 10.75
N ARG A 643 21.01 -23.12 9.79
CA ARG A 643 20.41 -23.36 8.48
C ARG A 643 20.36 -24.84 8.18
N LYS A 644 19.18 -25.34 7.80
CA LYS A 644 18.97 -26.75 7.45
C LYS A 644 18.91 -26.91 5.93
N VAL A 645 19.71 -27.83 5.40
CA VAL A 645 19.71 -28.25 4.01
C VAL A 645 19.23 -29.69 3.95
N LYS A 646 18.05 -29.89 3.35
CA LYS A 646 17.52 -31.23 3.10
C LYS A 646 18.33 -31.91 1.99
N VAL A 647 18.75 -33.15 2.20
CA VAL A 647 19.56 -33.96 1.28
C VAL A 647 19.04 -35.40 1.17
N THR A 648 19.23 -36.03 0.02
CA THR A 648 18.98 -37.47 -0.16
C THR A 648 20.06 -38.30 0.57
N ALA A 649 19.85 -39.63 0.68
CA ALA A 649 20.83 -40.51 1.32
C ALA A 649 22.18 -40.54 0.58
N THR A 650 22.14 -40.50 -0.75
CA THR A 650 23.29 -40.43 -1.66
C THR A 650 24.02 -39.08 -1.57
N GLU A 651 23.29 -37.96 -1.56
CA GLU A 651 23.85 -36.63 -1.34
C GLU A 651 24.51 -36.52 0.05
N MET A 652 23.94 -37.15 1.08
CA MET A 652 24.52 -37.21 2.42
C MET A 652 25.84 -37.97 2.42
N THR A 653 25.95 -39.08 1.68
CA THR A 653 27.21 -39.83 1.52
C THR A 653 28.25 -38.97 0.80
N LYS A 654 27.90 -38.35 -0.34
CA LYS A 654 28.79 -37.44 -1.07
C LYS A 654 29.27 -36.27 -0.20
N PHE A 655 28.39 -35.70 0.61
CA PHE A 655 28.76 -34.65 1.55
C PHE A 655 29.80 -35.12 2.58
N LYS A 656 29.59 -36.30 3.17
CA LYS A 656 30.47 -36.89 4.19
C LYS A 656 31.80 -37.40 3.65
N GLU A 657 31.89 -37.74 2.37
CA GLU A 657 33.11 -38.30 1.77
C GLU A 657 33.95 -37.24 1.05
N GLU A 658 33.30 -36.28 0.38
CA GLU A 658 33.99 -35.38 -0.57
C GLU A 658 33.91 -33.89 -0.18
N ILE A 659 32.80 -33.45 0.43
CA ILE A 659 32.50 -32.01 0.54
C ILE A 659 32.85 -31.46 1.92
N PHE A 660 32.71 -32.24 3.00
CA PHE A 660 32.84 -31.72 4.37
C PHE A 660 34.22 -31.09 4.68
N HIS A 661 35.27 -31.54 4.00
CA HIS A 661 36.61 -30.97 4.11
C HIS A 661 36.73 -29.54 3.56
N SER A 662 35.78 -29.10 2.75
CA SER A 662 35.75 -27.75 2.14
C SER A 662 34.93 -26.72 2.94
N ILE A 663 34.40 -27.11 4.09
CA ILE A 663 33.61 -26.22 4.97
C ILE A 663 34.55 -25.24 5.69
N ASP A 664 34.18 -23.95 5.74
CA ASP A 664 34.91 -22.94 6.51
C ASP A 664 34.98 -23.35 8.00
N HIS A 665 36.18 -23.34 8.57
CA HIS A 665 36.44 -23.65 9.98
C HIS A 665 35.63 -22.85 11.01
N HIS A 666 35.05 -21.72 10.62
CA HIS A 666 34.14 -20.93 11.46
C HIS A 666 32.69 -21.43 11.45
N ILE A 667 32.38 -22.45 10.64
CA ILE A 667 31.07 -23.08 10.55
C ILE A 667 31.13 -24.45 11.22
N THR A 668 30.25 -24.63 12.20
CA THR A 668 29.93 -25.96 12.73
C THR A 668 28.84 -26.58 11.89
N TYR A 669 28.89 -27.89 11.68
CA TYR A 669 27.81 -28.61 11.02
C TYR A 669 27.43 -29.87 11.79
N SER A 670 26.17 -30.27 11.68
CA SER A 670 25.68 -31.55 12.16
C SER A 670 24.80 -32.21 11.09
N THR A 671 24.71 -33.53 11.10
CA THR A 671 23.90 -34.29 10.14
C THR A 671 22.86 -35.11 10.87
N THR A 672 21.58 -34.99 10.49
CA THR A 672 20.47 -35.73 11.08
C THR A 672 19.63 -36.38 9.98
N GLY A 673 19.81 -37.69 9.77
CA GLY A 673 19.08 -38.45 8.75
C GLY A 673 19.23 -37.85 7.34
N HIS A 674 18.22 -37.08 6.91
CA HIS A 674 18.12 -36.44 5.60
C HIS A 674 18.39 -34.92 5.63
N GLU A 675 19.08 -34.41 6.65
CA GLU A 675 19.35 -32.98 6.81
C GLU A 675 20.82 -32.71 7.21
N ILE A 676 21.40 -31.69 6.60
CA ILE A 676 22.67 -31.07 7.01
C ILE A 676 22.33 -29.73 7.67
N ILE A 677 22.77 -29.54 8.91
CA ILE A 677 22.54 -28.34 9.69
C ILE A 677 23.85 -27.56 9.76
N PHE A 678 23.90 -26.35 9.21
CA PHE A 678 25.04 -25.44 9.32
C PHE A 678 24.77 -24.41 10.41
N LYS A 679 25.75 -24.18 11.29
CA LYS A 679 25.68 -23.18 12.34
C LYS A 679 26.96 -22.35 12.41
N GLY A 680 26.81 -21.02 12.38
CA GLY A 680 27.93 -20.08 12.45
C GLY A 680 27.53 -18.68 11.95
N PRO A 681 28.49 -17.78 11.67
CA PRO A 681 28.22 -16.42 11.21
C PRO A 681 27.40 -16.40 9.92
N THR A 682 26.33 -15.60 9.90
CA THR A 682 25.32 -15.54 8.82
C THR A 682 25.91 -15.52 7.42
N GLY A 683 26.83 -14.60 7.14
CA GLY A 683 27.43 -14.50 5.80
C GLY A 683 28.11 -15.80 5.38
N LYS A 684 28.91 -16.36 6.28
CA LYS A 684 29.66 -17.60 6.05
C LYS A 684 28.74 -18.82 5.92
N VAL A 685 27.65 -18.87 6.67
CA VAL A 685 26.67 -19.95 6.57
C VAL A 685 26.02 -19.95 5.18
N PHE A 686 25.63 -18.78 4.64
CA PHE A 686 25.06 -18.71 3.29
C PHE A 686 26.05 -19.06 2.19
N ASP A 687 27.29 -18.61 2.30
CA ASP A 687 28.36 -18.95 1.35
C ASP A 687 28.65 -20.46 1.39
N THR A 688 28.73 -21.05 2.59
CA THR A 688 28.96 -22.49 2.80
C THR A 688 27.79 -23.31 2.26
N GLU A 689 26.56 -22.93 2.57
CA GLU A 689 25.38 -23.60 2.05
C GLU A 689 25.34 -23.58 0.53
N GLN A 690 25.65 -22.44 -0.09
CA GLN A 690 25.73 -22.33 -1.54
C GLN A 690 26.76 -23.30 -2.10
N HIS A 691 27.97 -23.23 -1.59
CA HIS A 691 29.08 -24.05 -2.03
C HIS A 691 28.72 -25.53 -1.94
N VAL A 692 28.13 -25.96 -0.81
CA VAL A 692 27.66 -27.33 -0.63
C VAL A 692 26.59 -27.71 -1.65
N ARG A 693 25.60 -26.84 -1.90
CA ARG A 693 24.56 -27.11 -2.91
C ARG A 693 25.12 -27.27 -4.32
N GLU A 694 26.08 -26.42 -4.71
CA GLU A 694 26.74 -26.49 -6.02
C GLU A 694 27.58 -27.77 -6.17
N GLN A 695 28.29 -28.18 -5.10
CA GLN A 695 29.08 -29.42 -5.10
C GLN A 695 28.20 -30.69 -5.07
N LEU A 696 26.98 -30.60 -4.54
CA LEU A 696 26.00 -31.69 -4.57
C LEU A 696 25.35 -31.89 -5.95
N CYS A 697 25.44 -30.93 -6.86
CA CYS A 697 24.96 -31.10 -8.23
C CYS A 697 25.75 -32.18 -8.97
N ASN A 698 25.03 -33.02 -9.73
CA ASN A 698 25.60 -34.00 -10.64
C ASN A 698 25.00 -33.81 -12.05
N GLU A 699 25.66 -34.37 -13.06
CA GLU A 699 25.10 -34.44 -14.41
C GLU A 699 24.17 -35.65 -14.53
N TYR A 700 22.88 -35.38 -14.71
CA TYR A 700 21.86 -36.37 -14.98
C TYR A 700 21.52 -36.41 -16.47
N LYS A 701 21.28 -37.63 -16.96
CA LYS A 701 21.00 -37.93 -18.36
C LYS A 701 19.70 -38.70 -18.44
N TRP A 702 18.70 -38.13 -19.09
CA TRP A 702 17.43 -38.79 -19.35
C TRP A 702 17.25 -39.01 -20.83
N PHE A 703 16.97 -40.26 -21.19
CA PHE A 703 16.68 -40.64 -22.56
C PHE A 703 15.19 -40.48 -22.78
N LEU A 704 14.82 -39.71 -23.80
CA LEU A 704 13.44 -39.66 -24.25
C LEU A 704 13.05 -41.05 -24.80
N PRO A 705 11.81 -41.52 -24.54
CA PRO A 705 11.36 -42.85 -24.95
C PRO A 705 11.73 -43.14 -26.41
N ASP A 706 12.37 -44.28 -26.63
CA ASP A 706 12.81 -44.70 -27.95
C ASP A 706 11.63 -45.24 -28.78
N LYS A 707 11.87 -45.48 -30.07
CA LYS A 707 10.83 -46.03 -30.95
C LYS A 707 10.35 -47.41 -30.47
N GLU A 708 11.13 -48.19 -29.74
CA GLU A 708 10.75 -49.55 -29.32
C GLU A 708 9.98 -49.60 -27.98
N SER A 709 10.23 -48.69 -27.06
CA SER A 709 9.47 -48.55 -25.79
C SER A 709 8.06 -48.00 -26.02
N LEU A 710 7.82 -47.34 -27.15
CA LEU A 710 6.50 -46.88 -27.62
C LEU A 710 5.75 -47.94 -28.48
N LYS A 711 6.11 -49.22 -28.38
CA LYS A 711 5.62 -50.32 -29.25
C LYS A 711 4.09 -50.39 -29.41
N ASN A 712 3.33 -49.98 -28.38
CA ASN A 712 1.86 -50.04 -28.40
C ASN A 712 1.18 -48.80 -29.00
N ASN A 713 1.95 -47.86 -29.57
CA ASN A 713 1.40 -46.57 -30.00
C ASN A 713 2.05 -46.06 -31.30
N SER A 714 1.60 -46.59 -32.44
CA SER A 714 2.23 -46.42 -33.77
C SER A 714 2.21 -44.97 -34.29
N MET A 715 1.28 -44.14 -33.83
CA MET A 715 1.14 -42.73 -34.21
C MET A 715 2.15 -41.81 -33.49
N LEU A 716 2.45 -42.07 -32.20
CA LEU A 716 3.55 -41.42 -31.48
C LEU A 716 4.91 -41.72 -32.12
N ARG A 717 5.09 -42.97 -32.56
CA ARG A 717 6.27 -43.45 -33.30
C ARG A 717 6.51 -42.69 -34.62
N LYS A 718 5.43 -42.28 -35.31
CA LYS A 718 5.45 -41.52 -36.58
C LYS A 718 5.67 -40.02 -36.39
N ASN A 719 5.10 -39.41 -35.34
CA ASN A 719 5.10 -37.96 -35.13
C ASN A 719 6.18 -37.44 -34.18
N MET A 720 6.85 -38.30 -33.41
CA MET A 720 7.91 -37.89 -32.47
C MET A 720 8.99 -36.97 -33.08
N PRO A 721 9.49 -37.14 -34.31
CA PRO A 721 10.44 -36.20 -34.92
C PRO A 721 9.94 -34.74 -35.01
N LYS A 722 8.62 -34.52 -35.14
CA LYS A 722 7.99 -33.18 -35.25
C LYS A 722 7.60 -32.58 -33.88
N VAL A 723 7.39 -33.42 -32.86
CA VAL A 723 7.03 -33.07 -31.45
C VAL A 723 8.24 -32.54 -30.65
N LYS A 724 9.46 -32.91 -31.07
CA LYS A 724 10.71 -32.91 -30.28
C LYS A 724 11.33 -31.57 -29.83
N ARG A 725 10.80 -30.40 -30.21
CA ARG A 725 11.35 -29.10 -29.76
C ARG A 725 10.30 -28.20 -29.13
N ASN A 726 9.19 -27.95 -29.80
CA ASN A 726 8.21 -26.95 -29.34
C ASN A 726 7.45 -27.37 -28.07
N ILE A 727 7.32 -28.67 -27.81
CA ILE A 727 6.59 -29.18 -26.63
C ILE A 727 7.49 -29.27 -25.38
N PHE A 728 8.79 -29.55 -25.55
CA PHE A 728 9.73 -29.70 -24.42
C PHE A 728 10.45 -28.40 -24.04
N MET A 729 10.59 -27.44 -24.96
CA MET A 729 11.22 -26.14 -24.66
C MET A 729 10.53 -25.35 -23.54
N PRO A 730 9.20 -25.37 -23.39
CA PRO A 730 8.52 -24.84 -22.21
C PRO A 730 8.98 -25.50 -20.90
N PHE A 731 9.11 -26.83 -20.85
CA PHE A 731 9.61 -27.54 -19.66
C PHE A 731 11.04 -27.13 -19.32
N LEU A 732 11.95 -27.13 -20.30
CA LEU A 732 13.35 -26.73 -20.14
C LEU A 732 13.49 -25.28 -19.66
N TRP A 733 12.80 -24.36 -20.34
CA TRP A 733 12.78 -22.94 -20.00
C TRP A 733 12.25 -22.75 -18.57
N ARG A 734 11.21 -23.49 -18.20
CA ARG A 734 10.59 -23.42 -16.88
C ARG A 734 11.53 -23.98 -15.80
N TRP A 735 12.24 -25.09 -16.03
CA TRP A 735 13.18 -25.70 -15.07
C TRP A 735 14.43 -24.83 -14.86
N GLN A 736 14.98 -24.22 -15.92
CA GLN A 736 16.10 -23.28 -15.85
C GLN A 736 15.74 -21.98 -15.13
N ASN A 737 14.56 -21.41 -15.39
CA ASN A 737 14.12 -20.17 -14.70
C ASN A 737 13.78 -20.38 -13.23
N GLU A 738 13.42 -21.60 -12.84
CA GLU A 738 13.20 -21.97 -11.44
C GLU A 738 14.47 -22.44 -10.74
N LYS A 739 15.60 -22.49 -11.46
CA LYS A 739 16.90 -22.96 -10.97
C LYS A 739 16.86 -24.40 -10.41
N GLN A 740 15.93 -25.23 -10.88
CA GLN A 740 15.95 -26.67 -10.62
C GLN A 740 17.11 -27.35 -11.36
N VAL A 741 17.65 -26.68 -12.39
CA VAL A 741 18.77 -27.16 -13.20
C VAL A 741 19.72 -26.01 -13.51
N GLU A 742 21.01 -26.18 -13.26
CA GLU A 742 22.06 -25.17 -13.53
C GLU A 742 22.36 -25.02 -15.03
N LYS A 743 22.50 -26.15 -15.72
CA LYS A 743 22.74 -26.23 -17.17
C LYS A 743 21.91 -27.36 -17.75
N MET A 744 21.22 -27.10 -18.86
CA MET A 744 20.34 -28.09 -19.47
C MET A 744 20.37 -28.00 -20.98
N ASN A 745 20.63 -29.12 -21.66
CA ASN A 745 20.67 -29.22 -23.10
C ASN A 745 19.92 -30.47 -23.60
N ILE A 746 19.34 -30.37 -24.79
CA ILE A 746 18.88 -31.56 -25.53
C ILE A 746 19.96 -31.91 -26.55
N GLU A 747 20.54 -33.08 -26.40
CA GLU A 747 21.53 -33.65 -27.32
C GLU A 747 20.88 -34.72 -28.21
N LYS A 748 21.34 -34.81 -29.46
CA LYS A 748 20.99 -35.89 -30.38
C LYS A 748 22.05 -36.98 -30.24
N GLU A 749 21.67 -38.13 -29.71
CA GLU A 749 22.56 -39.29 -29.59
C GLU A 749 22.44 -40.22 -30.80
N SER A 750 21.27 -40.27 -31.44
CA SER A 750 21.04 -40.95 -32.73
C SER A 750 19.88 -40.29 -33.51
N PRO A 751 19.60 -40.68 -34.78
CA PRO A 751 18.48 -40.14 -35.57
C PRO A 751 17.12 -40.30 -34.89
N THR A 752 16.99 -41.28 -33.98
CA THR A 752 15.74 -41.65 -33.31
C THR A 752 15.74 -41.34 -31.82
N LEU A 753 16.90 -41.26 -31.17
CA LEU A 753 17.04 -41.07 -29.72
C LEU A 753 17.47 -39.63 -29.38
N LEU A 754 16.73 -38.99 -28.48
CA LEU A 754 17.12 -37.69 -27.92
C LEU A 754 17.43 -37.85 -26.43
N LYS A 755 18.40 -37.08 -25.97
CA LYS A 755 18.92 -37.13 -24.60
C LYS A 755 18.81 -35.74 -23.98
N ILE A 756 18.18 -35.66 -22.81
CA ILE A 756 18.17 -34.47 -21.99
C ILE A 756 19.34 -34.60 -21.02
N VAL A 757 20.30 -33.68 -21.09
CA VAL A 757 21.44 -33.59 -20.18
C VAL A 757 21.20 -32.40 -19.27
N ALA A 758 21.30 -32.60 -17.96
CA ALA A 758 20.99 -31.60 -16.95
C ALA A 758 21.97 -31.67 -15.77
N THR A 759 22.48 -30.54 -15.34
CA THR A 759 23.25 -30.43 -14.10
C THR A 759 22.32 -29.97 -12.99
N CYS A 760 21.99 -30.86 -12.05
CA CYS A 760 21.08 -30.57 -10.94
C CYS A 760 21.38 -31.47 -9.74
N ARG A 761 20.68 -31.24 -8.63
CA ARG A 761 20.70 -32.14 -7.47
C ARG A 761 19.88 -33.40 -7.73
N GLU A 762 20.12 -34.44 -6.95
CA GLU A 762 19.45 -35.74 -7.14
C GLU A 762 17.95 -35.66 -6.89
N LYS A 763 17.55 -34.95 -5.83
CA LYS A 763 16.13 -34.73 -5.53
C LYS A 763 15.40 -33.99 -6.66
N ASP A 764 16.07 -33.00 -7.26
CA ASP A 764 15.50 -32.24 -8.37
C ASP A 764 15.45 -33.11 -9.65
N ALA A 765 16.45 -33.98 -9.84
CA ALA A 765 16.47 -34.98 -10.90
C ALA A 765 15.31 -35.98 -10.80
N GLU A 766 15.02 -36.52 -9.61
CA GLU A 766 13.88 -37.42 -9.36
C GLU A 766 12.55 -36.74 -9.70
N SER A 767 12.34 -35.51 -9.22
CA SER A 767 11.13 -34.73 -9.51
C SER A 767 10.96 -34.44 -11.00
N ILE A 768 12.04 -34.10 -11.71
CA ILE A 768 12.03 -33.90 -13.17
C ILE A 768 11.64 -35.20 -13.89
N VAL A 769 12.14 -36.36 -13.43
CA VAL A 769 11.81 -37.67 -13.99
C VAL A 769 10.34 -38.02 -13.77
N GLU A 770 9.81 -37.81 -12.56
CA GLU A 770 8.40 -38.04 -12.25
C GLU A 770 7.48 -37.16 -13.09
N GLU A 771 7.84 -35.89 -13.27
CA GLU A 771 7.09 -34.95 -14.12
C GLU A 771 7.11 -35.39 -15.59
N LEU A 772 8.27 -35.82 -16.10
CA LEU A 772 8.41 -36.39 -17.45
C LEU A 772 7.61 -37.68 -17.62
N ASN A 773 7.68 -38.60 -16.66
CA ASN A 773 6.96 -39.88 -16.70
C ASN A 773 5.45 -39.67 -16.62
N SER A 774 4.98 -38.74 -15.77
CA SER A 774 3.57 -38.38 -15.69
C SER A 774 3.07 -37.78 -17.02
N PHE A 775 3.89 -36.93 -17.64
CA PHE A 775 3.61 -36.40 -18.97
C PHE A 775 3.54 -37.52 -20.03
N PHE A 776 4.50 -38.45 -20.05
CA PHE A 776 4.48 -39.59 -20.98
C PHE A 776 3.31 -40.54 -20.74
N ASN A 777 2.95 -40.81 -19.48
CA ASN A 777 1.80 -41.63 -19.12
C ASN A 777 0.51 -40.97 -19.59
N TRP A 778 0.31 -39.68 -19.33
CA TRP A 778 -0.83 -38.92 -19.85
C TRP A 778 -0.89 -38.99 -21.39
N LEU A 779 0.25 -38.81 -22.05
CA LEU A 779 0.35 -38.85 -23.51
C LEU A 779 0.03 -40.25 -24.07
N SER A 780 0.34 -41.31 -23.32
CA SER A 780 0.02 -42.70 -23.68
C SER A 780 -1.46 -43.06 -23.49
N GLN A 781 -2.17 -42.36 -22.59
CA GLN A 781 -3.58 -42.57 -22.25
C GLN A 781 -4.56 -41.80 -23.14
N CYS A 782 -4.07 -40.91 -24.01
CA CYS A 782 -4.89 -40.21 -24.98
C CYS A 782 -5.45 -41.19 -26.04
N GLU A 783 -6.77 -41.41 -26.05
CA GLU A 783 -7.50 -42.39 -26.88
C GLU A 783 -7.30 -42.25 -28.40
N SER A 784 -6.94 -41.07 -28.90
CA SER A 784 -6.69 -40.81 -30.33
C SER A 784 -5.48 -41.56 -30.91
N PHE A 785 -4.79 -42.33 -30.08
CA PHE A 785 -3.51 -42.95 -30.39
C PHE A 785 -3.48 -44.49 -30.21
N GLN A 786 -4.55 -45.14 -29.72
CA GLN A 786 -4.49 -46.55 -29.27
C GLN A 786 -5.21 -47.63 -30.12
N ASN A 787 -6.04 -47.32 -31.12
CA ASN A 787 -6.81 -48.37 -31.82
C ASN A 787 -6.34 -48.62 -33.27
N GLU A 788 -5.72 -49.79 -33.50
CA GLU A 788 -5.21 -50.28 -34.80
C GLU A 788 -6.17 -51.24 -35.56
N GLN A 789 -7.37 -51.54 -35.06
CA GLN A 789 -8.28 -52.54 -35.67
C GLN A 789 -9.55 -51.98 -36.30
N THR A 790 -9.48 -50.82 -36.95
CA THR A 790 -10.59 -50.35 -37.78
C THR A 790 -10.12 -49.74 -39.09
N ASP A 791 -9.48 -50.56 -39.93
CA ASP A 791 -9.26 -50.25 -41.36
C ASP A 791 -10.57 -50.15 -42.19
N ASN A 792 -11.73 -50.10 -41.52
CA ASN A 792 -13.02 -49.74 -42.10
C ASN A 792 -13.79 -48.69 -41.28
N VAL A 793 -13.12 -47.96 -40.38
CA VAL A 793 -13.66 -46.69 -39.90
C VAL A 793 -13.16 -45.63 -40.87
N GLN A 794 -13.97 -45.37 -41.90
CA GLN A 794 -13.97 -44.04 -42.51
C GLN A 794 -13.92 -43.02 -41.37
N PRO A 795 -13.06 -41.97 -41.43
CA PRO A 795 -13.03 -40.92 -40.41
C PRO A 795 -14.45 -40.59 -40.12
N GLN A 796 -14.94 -40.76 -38.88
CA GLN A 796 -16.38 -40.73 -38.58
C GLN A 796 -16.99 -39.59 -39.41
N GLN A 797 -17.60 -39.97 -40.54
CA GLN A 797 -18.81 -39.33 -40.94
C GLN A 797 -19.67 -39.74 -39.77
N LEU A 798 -19.78 -38.82 -38.79
CA LEU A 798 -20.98 -38.71 -38.00
C LEU A 798 -22.08 -38.98 -39.02
N ASN A 799 -22.71 -40.16 -38.89
CA ASN A 799 -23.74 -40.59 -39.80
C ASN A 799 -24.58 -39.34 -40.07
N SER A 800 -24.85 -39.01 -41.32
CA SER A 800 -25.74 -37.90 -41.66
C SER A 800 -27.15 -38.07 -41.08
N SER A 801 -27.39 -39.18 -40.36
CA SER A 801 -28.54 -39.49 -39.52
C SER A 801 -28.34 -39.22 -38.02
N ASN A 802 -27.30 -38.50 -37.57
CA ASN A 802 -27.21 -38.02 -36.18
C ASN A 802 -28.14 -36.82 -35.98
N SER A 803 -29.44 -37.11 -36.11
CA SER A 803 -30.56 -36.24 -35.75
C SER A 803 -30.54 -35.84 -34.26
N GLY A 804 -29.69 -36.45 -33.43
CA GLY A 804 -29.65 -36.25 -32.00
C GLY A 804 -29.36 -34.81 -31.57
N ILE A 805 -28.35 -34.14 -32.14
CA ILE A 805 -27.98 -32.78 -31.73
C ILE A 805 -28.97 -31.75 -32.27
N GLU A 806 -29.44 -31.89 -33.51
CA GLU A 806 -30.44 -31.00 -34.10
C GLU A 806 -31.80 -31.14 -33.40
N GLN A 807 -32.22 -32.37 -33.09
CA GLN A 807 -33.42 -32.61 -32.29
C GLN A 807 -33.25 -32.07 -30.86
N ARG A 808 -32.05 -32.14 -30.28
CA ARG A 808 -31.76 -31.60 -28.95
C ARG A 808 -31.79 -30.07 -28.94
N ILE A 809 -31.17 -29.42 -29.91
CA ILE A 809 -31.25 -27.97 -30.13
C ILE A 809 -32.72 -27.57 -30.28
N LYS A 810 -33.46 -28.25 -31.17
CA LYS A 810 -34.90 -28.02 -31.36
C LYS A 810 -35.70 -28.17 -30.06
N ARG A 811 -35.41 -29.19 -29.24
CA ARG A 811 -36.07 -29.40 -27.93
C ARG A 811 -35.76 -28.32 -26.89
N VAL A 812 -34.53 -27.79 -26.86
CA VAL A 812 -34.13 -26.76 -25.88
C VAL A 812 -34.45 -25.33 -26.34
N THR A 813 -34.73 -25.12 -27.64
CA THR A 813 -35.14 -23.82 -28.19
C THR A 813 -36.65 -23.71 -28.44
N ASP A 814 -37.43 -24.77 -28.22
CA ASP A 814 -38.88 -24.77 -28.48
C ASP A 814 -39.65 -24.05 -27.37
N ALA A 815 -39.93 -22.75 -27.56
CA ALA A 815 -40.64 -21.93 -26.59
C ALA A 815 -42.08 -22.39 -26.30
N ASN A 816 -42.67 -23.29 -27.10
CA ASN A 816 -44.05 -23.76 -26.92
C ASN A 816 -44.19 -24.92 -25.93
N ARG A 817 -43.09 -25.47 -25.39
CA ARG A 817 -43.15 -26.55 -24.40
C ARG A 817 -43.83 -26.06 -23.13
N THR A 818 -44.85 -26.80 -22.68
CA THR A 818 -45.55 -26.49 -21.43
C THR A 818 -44.78 -27.01 -20.23
N TRP A 819 -45.07 -26.47 -19.05
CA TRP A 819 -44.48 -26.96 -17.80
C TRP A 819 -44.77 -28.46 -17.56
N ALA A 820 -45.94 -28.95 -17.97
CA ALA A 820 -46.30 -30.37 -17.89
C ALA A 820 -45.41 -31.25 -18.78
N ASP A 821 -45.12 -30.81 -20.01
CA ASP A 821 -44.23 -31.52 -20.96
C ASP A 821 -42.79 -31.62 -20.44
N LEU A 822 -42.35 -30.59 -19.71
CA LEU A 822 -41.01 -30.53 -19.11
C LEU A 822 -40.95 -31.38 -17.82
N LYS A 823 -41.98 -31.34 -16.96
CA LYS A 823 -42.03 -32.15 -15.73
C LYS A 823 -42.07 -33.65 -16.03
N GLN A 824 -42.84 -34.07 -17.04
CA GLN A 824 -42.85 -35.48 -17.48
C GLN A 824 -41.49 -35.94 -18.03
N ALA A 825 -40.76 -35.05 -18.72
CA ALA A 825 -39.44 -35.36 -19.26
C ALA A 825 -38.36 -35.52 -18.17
N VAL A 826 -38.53 -34.89 -17.00
CA VAL A 826 -37.63 -35.03 -15.85
C VAL A 826 -37.96 -36.29 -15.05
N SER A 827 -39.24 -36.53 -14.76
CA SER A 827 -39.68 -37.63 -13.87
C SER A 827 -39.45 -39.03 -14.45
N GLN A 828 -39.36 -39.15 -15.79
CA GLN A 828 -39.02 -40.40 -16.49
C GLN A 828 -37.68 -40.33 -17.25
N GLY A 829 -36.87 -39.30 -17.00
CA GLY A 829 -35.77 -38.89 -17.87
C GLY A 829 -34.38 -39.44 -17.51
N THR A 830 -33.57 -39.59 -18.56
CA THR A 830 -32.11 -39.75 -18.50
C THR A 830 -31.42 -38.44 -18.06
N ARG A 831 -30.11 -38.49 -17.76
CA ARG A 831 -29.29 -37.30 -17.45
C ARG A 831 -29.42 -36.24 -18.55
N GLU A 832 -29.49 -36.68 -19.80
CA GLU A 832 -29.63 -35.86 -21.00
C GLU A 832 -30.97 -35.12 -21.02
N SER A 833 -32.07 -35.76 -20.61
CA SER A 833 -33.38 -35.12 -20.53
C SER A 833 -33.43 -34.01 -19.48
N ARG A 834 -32.75 -34.20 -18.33
CA ARG A 834 -32.65 -33.19 -17.27
C ARG A 834 -31.77 -32.00 -17.70
N MET A 835 -30.67 -32.28 -18.39
CA MET A 835 -29.85 -31.24 -19.03
C MET A 835 -30.65 -30.43 -20.08
N ASP A 836 -31.50 -31.10 -20.87
CA ASP A 836 -32.34 -30.43 -21.87
C ASP A 836 -33.34 -29.46 -21.22
N VAL A 837 -33.91 -29.82 -20.07
CA VAL A 837 -34.82 -28.92 -19.33
C VAL A 837 -34.07 -27.70 -18.78
N ILE A 838 -32.88 -27.88 -18.22
CA ILE A 838 -32.08 -26.75 -17.71
C ILE A 838 -31.60 -25.84 -18.85
N ALA A 839 -31.12 -26.42 -19.96
CA ALA A 839 -30.75 -25.66 -21.15
C ALA A 839 -31.96 -24.92 -21.75
N TRP A 840 -33.14 -25.56 -21.78
CA TRP A 840 -34.37 -24.90 -22.20
C TRP A 840 -34.73 -23.73 -21.30
N THR A 841 -34.63 -23.87 -19.98
CA THR A 841 -34.88 -22.78 -19.04
C THR A 841 -33.92 -21.62 -19.31
N LEU A 842 -32.62 -21.90 -19.45
CA LEU A 842 -31.61 -20.88 -19.76
C LEU A 842 -31.90 -20.16 -21.10
N VAL A 843 -32.27 -20.88 -22.15
CA VAL A 843 -32.50 -20.33 -23.48
C VAL A 843 -33.86 -19.61 -23.59
N CYS A 844 -34.94 -20.24 -23.14
CA CYS A 844 -36.31 -19.76 -23.34
C CYS A 844 -36.83 -18.85 -22.23
N LYS A 845 -36.31 -18.97 -20.99
CA LYS A 845 -36.70 -18.11 -19.85
C LYS A 845 -35.67 -17.03 -19.53
N PHE A 846 -34.38 -17.32 -19.71
CA PHE A 846 -33.28 -16.39 -19.44
C PHE A 846 -32.60 -15.84 -20.72
N HIS A 847 -33.16 -16.15 -21.90
CA HIS A 847 -32.72 -15.63 -23.19
C HIS A 847 -31.24 -15.89 -23.56
N CYS A 848 -30.63 -16.93 -22.99
CA CYS A 848 -29.29 -17.36 -23.36
C CYS A 848 -29.23 -17.77 -24.85
N LYS A 849 -28.18 -17.34 -25.55
CA LYS A 849 -27.88 -17.70 -26.94
C LYS A 849 -27.06 -18.97 -27.02
N LEU A 850 -27.37 -19.82 -27.99
CA LEU A 850 -26.58 -21.03 -28.28
C LEU A 850 -25.41 -20.70 -29.21
N HIS A 851 -24.18 -21.03 -28.82
CA HIS A 851 -23.01 -20.95 -29.70
C HIS A 851 -22.45 -22.37 -29.89
N GLY A 852 -21.96 -22.67 -31.09
CA GLY A 852 -21.20 -23.90 -31.34
C GLY A 852 -19.72 -23.63 -31.11
N ALA A 853 -19.12 -24.14 -30.03
CA ALA A 853 -17.71 -23.92 -29.77
C ALA A 853 -16.81 -25.05 -30.33
N PHE A 854 -15.70 -24.65 -30.95
CA PHE A 854 -14.48 -25.41 -31.24
C PHE A 854 -14.61 -26.80 -31.93
N VAL A 855 -14.55 -26.79 -33.27
CA VAL A 855 -13.90 -27.88 -34.01
C VAL A 855 -12.39 -27.77 -33.76
N ARG A 856 -11.82 -28.63 -32.91
CA ARG A 856 -10.37 -28.59 -32.60
C ARG A 856 -9.48 -29.13 -33.74
N ASP A 857 -10.06 -29.67 -34.82
CA ASP A 857 -9.33 -30.16 -35.98
C ASP A 857 -9.65 -29.39 -37.26
N ARG A 858 -8.63 -28.77 -37.86
CA ARG A 858 -8.67 -28.36 -39.27
C ARG A 858 -8.65 -29.63 -40.15
N ILE A 859 -9.80 -30.10 -40.60
CA ILE A 859 -9.90 -30.82 -41.88
C ILE A 859 -11.06 -30.22 -42.68
N ILE A 860 -10.73 -29.24 -43.53
CA ILE A 860 -11.58 -28.89 -44.67
C ILE A 860 -10.94 -29.59 -45.87
N ASN A 861 -11.62 -30.59 -46.44
CA ASN A 861 -11.21 -31.32 -47.65
C ASN A 861 -9.73 -31.79 -47.65
N ASN A 862 -9.29 -32.48 -46.59
CA ASN A 862 -7.99 -33.18 -46.54
C ASN A 862 -6.73 -32.33 -46.81
N ARG A 863 -6.74 -31.01 -46.61
CA ARG A 863 -5.50 -30.19 -46.66
C ARG A 863 -5.41 -29.19 -45.51
N VAL A 864 -4.26 -29.19 -44.82
CA VAL A 864 -3.88 -28.17 -43.84
C VAL A 864 -3.32 -26.96 -44.61
N SER A 865 -4.11 -25.90 -44.79
CA SER A 865 -3.60 -24.61 -45.28
C SER A 865 -3.71 -23.54 -44.18
N PRO A 866 -2.72 -22.66 -44.02
CA PRO A 866 -2.82 -21.50 -43.15
C PRO A 866 -3.51 -20.35 -43.89
N SER A 867 -4.81 -20.14 -43.65
CA SER A 867 -5.46 -18.86 -43.98
C SER A 867 -6.14 -18.29 -42.74
N SER A 868 -6.00 -16.98 -42.57
CA SER A 868 -6.32 -16.15 -41.41
C SER A 868 -7.80 -15.73 -41.28
N ASP A 869 -8.71 -16.20 -42.14
CA ASP A 869 -9.96 -15.47 -42.42
C ASP A 869 -11.29 -16.19 -42.09
N ALA A 870 -11.32 -17.20 -41.22
CA ALA A 870 -12.60 -17.84 -40.82
C ALA A 870 -13.14 -17.26 -39.49
N ASN A 871 -14.20 -16.44 -39.54
CA ASN A 871 -14.89 -15.91 -38.35
C ASN A 871 -15.86 -16.98 -37.76
N PRO A 872 -15.66 -17.47 -36.52
CA PRO A 872 -16.51 -18.46 -35.86
C PRO A 872 -17.99 -18.08 -35.75
N GLU A 873 -18.32 -16.79 -35.78
CA GLU A 873 -19.70 -16.28 -35.72
C GLU A 873 -20.56 -16.70 -36.93
N SER A 874 -19.93 -17.12 -38.03
CA SER A 874 -20.63 -17.55 -39.26
C SER A 874 -21.12 -19.00 -39.22
N TRP A 875 -20.85 -19.74 -38.13
CA TRP A 875 -21.09 -21.18 -38.02
C TRP A 875 -22.49 -21.55 -37.51
N VAL A 876 -23.17 -20.61 -36.87
CA VAL A 876 -24.55 -20.75 -36.37
C VAL A 876 -25.36 -19.54 -36.85
N ASN A 877 -26.33 -19.76 -37.74
CA ASN A 877 -27.22 -18.73 -38.23
C ASN A 877 -28.53 -18.73 -37.45
N TYR A 878 -28.93 -17.60 -36.91
CA TYR A 878 -30.24 -17.42 -36.33
C TYR A 878 -31.21 -17.04 -37.45
N GLU A 879 -32.15 -17.92 -37.79
CA GLU A 879 -33.21 -17.57 -38.74
C GLU A 879 -34.04 -16.42 -38.17
N ARG A 880 -34.01 -15.27 -38.86
CA ARG A 880 -34.58 -13.99 -38.39
C ARG A 880 -36.07 -14.03 -38.01
N LYS A 881 -36.82 -15.07 -38.40
CA LYS A 881 -38.26 -15.22 -38.10
C LYS A 881 -38.58 -16.19 -36.97
N SER A 882 -37.73 -17.19 -36.70
CA SER A 882 -38.00 -18.23 -35.70
C SER A 882 -37.13 -18.09 -34.43
N GLY A 883 -35.99 -17.40 -34.52
CA GLY A 883 -35.02 -17.30 -33.42
C GLY A 883 -34.28 -18.61 -33.12
N ILE A 884 -34.57 -19.68 -33.87
CA ILE A 884 -33.95 -20.99 -33.72
C ILE A 884 -32.58 -20.96 -34.43
N PRO A 885 -31.49 -21.34 -33.76
CA PRO A 885 -30.17 -21.42 -34.37
C PRO A 885 -30.10 -22.62 -35.32
N VAL A 886 -29.65 -22.37 -36.56
CA VAL A 886 -29.39 -23.38 -37.60
C VAL A 886 -27.88 -23.47 -37.82
N LEU A 887 -27.33 -24.68 -37.67
CA LEU A 887 -25.91 -24.95 -37.90
C LEU A 887 -25.60 -24.96 -39.40
N HIS A 888 -24.41 -24.44 -39.77
CA HIS A 888 -23.94 -24.55 -41.15
C HIS A 888 -23.65 -26.02 -41.50
N SER A 889 -24.14 -26.49 -42.64
CA SER A 889 -24.14 -27.91 -43.08
C SER A 889 -22.78 -28.62 -43.20
N LYS A 890 -21.68 -27.94 -42.93
CA LYS A 890 -20.30 -28.47 -43.02
C LYS A 890 -19.66 -28.65 -41.63
N ILE A 891 -20.42 -28.43 -40.56
CA ILE A 891 -19.94 -28.39 -39.18
C ILE A 891 -20.75 -29.41 -38.38
N THR A 892 -20.05 -30.32 -37.71
CA THR A 892 -20.68 -31.34 -36.86
C THR A 892 -20.18 -31.17 -35.42
N PRO A 893 -20.91 -30.44 -34.55
CA PRO A 893 -20.49 -30.21 -33.17
C PRO A 893 -20.81 -31.40 -32.26
N SER A 894 -19.97 -31.63 -31.25
CA SER A 894 -20.15 -32.67 -30.23
C SER A 894 -20.76 -32.17 -28.92
N THR A 895 -20.83 -30.84 -28.69
CA THR A 895 -21.35 -30.20 -27.46
C THR A 895 -22.18 -28.94 -27.77
N ILE A 896 -23.03 -28.53 -26.83
CA ILE A 896 -23.90 -27.35 -26.92
C ILE A 896 -23.49 -26.34 -25.84
N ASP A 897 -23.06 -25.14 -26.23
CA ASP A 897 -22.75 -24.04 -25.29
C ASP A 897 -23.83 -22.96 -25.30
N CYS A 898 -24.22 -22.51 -24.12
CA CYS A 898 -25.21 -21.42 -23.92
C CYS A 898 -24.51 -20.21 -23.31
N HIS A 899 -24.69 -19.03 -23.91
CA HIS A 899 -24.13 -17.77 -23.43
C HIS A 899 -25.23 -16.78 -23.11
N LEU A 900 -25.12 -16.14 -21.95
CA LEU A 900 -25.99 -15.01 -21.62
C LEU A 900 -25.70 -13.82 -22.55
N PRO A 901 -26.72 -13.09 -23.03
CA PRO A 901 -26.49 -11.85 -23.74
C PRO A 901 -25.71 -10.86 -22.86
N ILE A 902 -24.72 -10.16 -23.44
CA ILE A 902 -23.83 -9.21 -22.74
C ILE A 902 -24.60 -8.08 -22.01
N GLN A 903 -25.87 -7.86 -22.35
CA GLN A 903 -26.71 -6.79 -21.84
C GLN A 903 -27.72 -7.24 -20.76
N ASP A 904 -27.85 -8.54 -20.51
CA ASP A 904 -28.84 -9.09 -19.58
C ASP A 904 -28.19 -9.48 -18.24
N TYR A 905 -28.91 -9.25 -17.14
CA TYR A 905 -28.47 -9.65 -15.79
C TYR A 905 -28.96 -11.07 -15.49
N PHE A 906 -28.05 -11.94 -15.05
CA PHE A 906 -28.41 -13.30 -14.68
C PHE A 906 -28.87 -13.35 -13.23
N ASP A 907 -30.17 -13.51 -13.01
CA ASP A 907 -30.74 -13.71 -11.69
C ASP A 907 -30.68 -15.20 -11.30
N ILE A 908 -29.69 -15.53 -10.48
CA ILE A 908 -29.48 -16.90 -10.00
C ILE A 908 -30.61 -17.37 -9.09
N GLU A 909 -31.24 -16.49 -8.30
CA GLU A 909 -32.33 -16.85 -7.40
C GLU A 909 -33.57 -17.21 -8.20
N LEU A 910 -33.89 -16.41 -9.23
CA LEU A 910 -34.97 -16.71 -10.16
C LEU A 910 -34.72 -18.01 -10.94
N LEU A 911 -33.48 -18.30 -11.35
CA LEU A 911 -33.15 -19.56 -12.03
C LEU A 911 -33.42 -20.74 -11.08
N LEU A 912 -33.00 -20.64 -9.83
CA LEU A 912 -33.22 -21.69 -8.85
C LEU A 912 -34.70 -21.90 -8.56
N ASP A 913 -35.48 -20.82 -8.45
CA ASP A 913 -36.94 -20.90 -8.29
C ASP A 913 -37.61 -21.59 -9.50
N GLU A 914 -37.17 -21.31 -10.73
CA GLU A 914 -37.69 -22.01 -11.91
C GLU A 914 -37.28 -23.49 -11.94
N ILE A 915 -36.07 -23.81 -11.53
CA ILE A 915 -35.57 -25.19 -11.46
C ILE A 915 -36.29 -25.99 -10.36
N HIS A 916 -36.52 -25.40 -9.18
CA HIS A 916 -37.19 -26.06 -8.06
C HIS A 916 -38.66 -26.40 -8.31
N LYS A 917 -39.29 -25.83 -9.37
CA LYS A 917 -40.63 -26.27 -9.82
C LYS A 917 -40.62 -27.71 -10.37
N TYR A 918 -39.45 -28.23 -10.72
CA TYR A 918 -39.24 -29.62 -11.12
C TYR A 918 -38.71 -30.40 -9.89
N GLU A 919 -39.63 -30.86 -9.04
CA GLU A 919 -39.36 -31.53 -7.74
C GLU A 919 -38.31 -32.66 -7.76
N ASP A 920 -38.04 -33.24 -8.94
CA ASP A 920 -37.09 -34.32 -9.18
C ASP A 920 -35.66 -33.86 -9.57
N ILE A 921 -35.37 -32.55 -9.55
CA ILE A 921 -34.02 -31.99 -9.79
C ILE A 921 -33.45 -31.42 -8.49
N GLU A 922 -32.43 -32.07 -7.93
CA GLU A 922 -31.67 -31.51 -6.80
C GLU A 922 -30.53 -30.64 -7.32
N VAL A 923 -30.44 -29.38 -6.89
CA VAL A 923 -29.34 -28.49 -7.27
C VAL A 923 -28.60 -27.96 -6.05
N LYS A 924 -27.27 -28.10 -6.05
CA LYS A 924 -26.37 -27.42 -5.12
C LYS A 924 -25.66 -26.31 -5.86
N VAL A 925 -25.84 -25.09 -5.37
CA VAL A 925 -25.16 -23.93 -5.92
C VAL A 925 -23.92 -23.61 -5.12
N PHE A 926 -22.79 -23.63 -5.78
CA PHE A 926 -21.53 -23.17 -5.24
C PHE A 926 -21.15 -21.88 -5.95
N ARG A 927 -20.86 -20.83 -5.19
CA ARG A 927 -20.30 -19.60 -5.76
C ARG A 927 -18.78 -19.66 -5.68
N GLN A 928 -18.13 -19.79 -6.81
CA GLN A 928 -16.68 -19.67 -6.93
C GLN A 928 -16.36 -18.44 -7.78
N HIS A 929 -16.08 -17.33 -7.11
CA HIS A 929 -15.72 -16.05 -7.74
C HIS A 929 -16.89 -15.44 -8.53
N CYS A 930 -16.70 -15.13 -9.83
CA CYS A 930 -17.72 -14.61 -10.75
C CYS A 930 -18.47 -15.73 -11.47
N GLN A 931 -18.38 -16.96 -10.96
CA GLN A 931 -19.03 -18.15 -11.49
C GLN A 931 -19.95 -18.77 -10.45
N TYR A 932 -21.19 -19.03 -10.85
CA TYR A 932 -22.08 -19.95 -10.16
C TYR A 932 -21.85 -21.35 -10.75
N VAL A 933 -21.41 -22.28 -9.91
CA VAL A 933 -21.26 -23.69 -10.25
C VAL A 933 -22.49 -24.39 -9.67
N LEU A 934 -23.43 -24.76 -10.53
CA LEU A 934 -24.63 -25.47 -10.15
C LEU A 934 -24.39 -26.96 -10.39
N LEU A 935 -24.29 -27.72 -9.31
CA LEU A 935 -24.15 -29.18 -9.33
C LEU A 935 -25.55 -29.79 -9.21
N PHE A 936 -25.98 -30.50 -10.24
CA PHE A 936 -27.28 -31.12 -10.30
C PHE A 936 -27.19 -32.62 -10.00
N ASP A 937 -28.17 -33.12 -9.26
CA ASP A 937 -28.51 -34.53 -9.06
C ASP A 937 -27.34 -35.41 -8.60
N GLU A 938 -26.59 -34.94 -7.59
CA GLU A 938 -25.40 -35.62 -7.04
C GLU A 938 -25.67 -37.07 -6.59
N LYS A 939 -26.93 -37.39 -6.27
CA LYS A 939 -27.38 -38.72 -5.82
C LYS A 939 -28.10 -39.55 -6.90
N ALA A 940 -28.31 -39.04 -8.11
CA ALA A 940 -29.02 -39.78 -9.15
C ALA A 940 -28.15 -40.88 -9.75
N LEU A 941 -28.76 -42.03 -10.08
CA LEU A 941 -28.13 -43.21 -10.69
C LEU A 941 -27.35 -42.90 -12.00
N THR A 942 -27.69 -41.82 -12.69
CA THR A 942 -27.04 -41.39 -13.94
C THR A 942 -25.79 -40.53 -13.72
N GLY A 943 -25.46 -40.19 -12.47
CA GLY A 943 -24.33 -39.34 -12.08
C GLY A 943 -24.60 -37.83 -12.21
N PRO A 944 -23.87 -36.98 -11.44
CA PRO A 944 -24.06 -35.54 -11.45
C PRO A 944 -23.71 -34.89 -12.78
N PHE A 945 -24.23 -33.68 -12.97
CA PHE A 945 -23.73 -32.78 -14.01
C PHE A 945 -23.65 -31.34 -13.48
N ILE A 946 -22.81 -30.54 -14.12
CA ILE A 946 -22.46 -29.20 -13.65
C ILE A 946 -22.84 -28.19 -14.72
N VAL A 947 -23.47 -27.10 -14.29
CA VAL A 947 -23.64 -25.89 -15.10
C VAL A 947 -22.80 -24.77 -14.49
N ASN A 948 -21.89 -24.21 -15.28
CA ASN A 948 -21.07 -23.08 -14.89
C ASN A 948 -21.63 -21.81 -15.52
N LEU A 949 -22.16 -20.91 -14.69
CA LEU A 949 -22.70 -19.63 -15.13
C LEU A 949 -21.73 -18.52 -14.75
N THR A 950 -21.12 -17.89 -15.76
CA THR A 950 -20.15 -16.81 -15.55
C THR A 950 -20.86 -15.46 -15.76
N GLU A 951 -20.79 -14.55 -14.78
CA GLU A 951 -21.27 -13.16 -14.94
C GLU A 951 -20.56 -12.50 -16.13
N PRO A 952 -21.18 -11.54 -16.86
CA PRO A 952 -20.77 -11.16 -18.21
C PRO A 952 -19.40 -10.46 -18.18
N HIS A 953 -18.34 -11.24 -18.31
CA HIS A 953 -17.32 -11.18 -19.35
C HIS A 953 -16.35 -12.37 -19.19
N VAL A 954 -16.32 -13.20 -20.24
CA VAL A 954 -15.40 -14.31 -20.56
C VAL A 954 -15.82 -15.70 -20.02
N ALA A 955 -16.28 -16.52 -20.97
CA ALA A 955 -16.75 -17.88 -20.84
C ALA A 955 -15.62 -18.90 -20.62
N LEU A 956 -15.96 -20.00 -19.93
CA LEU A 956 -15.21 -21.27 -19.90
C LEU A 956 -15.86 -22.28 -20.84
N ALA A 957 -15.08 -23.18 -21.43
CA ALA A 957 -15.54 -24.52 -21.80
C ALA A 957 -14.42 -25.55 -21.57
N GLN A 958 -14.85 -26.79 -21.30
CA GLN A 958 -14.18 -27.83 -20.49
C GLN A 958 -12.94 -28.50 -21.08
N GLY A 959 -12.05 -28.93 -20.17
CA GLY A 959 -11.18 -30.10 -20.35
C GLY A 959 -9.80 -29.98 -19.70
N SER A 960 -9.23 -28.77 -19.67
CA SER A 960 -7.94 -28.48 -19.05
C SER A 960 -7.74 -26.95 -18.96
N ILE A 961 -6.96 -26.51 -17.97
CA ILE A 961 -6.53 -25.11 -17.86
C ILE A 961 -5.50 -24.87 -18.98
N ASP A 962 -5.85 -24.08 -20.00
CA ASP A 962 -4.88 -23.53 -20.94
C ASP A 962 -4.78 -22.02 -20.70
N PHE A 963 -3.60 -21.57 -20.28
CA PHE A 963 -3.29 -20.16 -20.14
C PHE A 963 -2.66 -19.68 -21.46
N ASP A 964 -3.49 -19.23 -22.40
CA ASP A 964 -2.96 -18.45 -23.52
C ASP A 964 -2.76 -16.99 -23.07
N ILE A 965 -1.52 -16.69 -22.67
CA ILE A 965 -1.10 -15.39 -22.15
C ILE A 965 -0.86 -14.38 -23.29
N ASP A 966 -0.94 -14.80 -24.57
CA ASP A 966 -0.52 -13.96 -25.70
C ASP A 966 -1.54 -12.85 -26.06
N ASN A 967 -2.77 -12.90 -25.54
CA ASN A 967 -3.80 -11.87 -25.79
C ASN A 967 -4.02 -10.88 -24.62
N LEU A 968 -3.30 -11.01 -23.51
CA LEU A 968 -3.27 -10.01 -22.44
C LEU A 968 -2.12 -9.03 -22.70
N TYR A 969 -2.42 -7.81 -23.18
CA TYR A 969 -1.41 -6.75 -23.15
C TYR A 969 -1.24 -6.26 -21.71
N VAL A 970 -0.13 -6.68 -21.12
CA VAL A 970 0.30 -6.33 -19.77
C VAL A 970 1.35 -5.22 -19.89
N GLU A 971 1.19 -4.10 -19.17
CA GLU A 971 2.24 -3.05 -19.07
C GLU A 971 3.60 -3.70 -18.80
N ARG A 972 4.68 -3.15 -19.39
CA ARG A 972 6.04 -3.70 -19.58
C ARG A 972 6.77 -4.25 -18.32
N GLU A 973 6.10 -4.42 -17.18
CA GLU A 973 6.67 -4.83 -15.88
C GLU A 973 5.85 -5.92 -15.14
N HIS A 974 4.83 -6.53 -15.77
CA HIS A 974 3.91 -7.47 -15.09
C HIS A 974 3.78 -8.92 -15.67
N PRO A 975 4.31 -9.31 -16.85
CA PRO A 975 4.26 -10.71 -17.30
C PRO A 975 5.03 -11.71 -16.42
N GLN A 976 5.97 -11.24 -15.58
CA GLN A 976 6.85 -12.11 -14.79
C GLN A 976 6.19 -12.66 -13.51
N LYS A 977 5.10 -12.05 -13.01
CA LYS A 977 4.44 -12.43 -11.74
C LYS A 977 3.41 -13.55 -11.83
N LEU A 978 2.75 -13.73 -12.98
CA LEU A 978 1.80 -14.82 -13.23
C LEU A 978 2.47 -16.17 -13.49
N ARG A 979 3.79 -16.15 -13.53
CA ARG A 979 4.59 -17.26 -13.98
C ARG A 979 4.91 -18.22 -12.81
N GLN A 980 4.53 -18.00 -11.56
CA GLN A 980 4.87 -18.97 -10.47
C GLN A 980 4.27 -20.37 -10.76
N ARG A 981 5.10 -21.43 -10.78
CA ARG A 981 4.64 -22.82 -10.81
C ARG A 981 3.97 -23.16 -9.48
N VAL A 982 2.85 -23.88 -9.55
CA VAL A 982 2.21 -24.55 -8.42
C VAL A 982 2.86 -25.92 -8.29
N ASP A 983 3.38 -26.25 -7.12
CA ASP A 983 3.89 -27.59 -6.82
C ASP A 983 2.70 -28.55 -6.68
N LEU A 984 2.68 -29.62 -7.47
CA LEU A 984 1.57 -30.59 -7.59
C LEU A 984 1.96 -31.98 -7.08
N SER A 985 3.08 -32.12 -6.37
CA SER A 985 3.53 -33.42 -5.84
C SER A 985 2.68 -33.93 -4.66
N GLY A 986 1.57 -33.27 -4.30
CA GLY A 986 0.61 -33.69 -3.28
C GLY A 986 -0.79 -33.08 -3.45
N PRO A 987 -1.82 -33.60 -2.77
CA PRO A 987 -3.17 -33.05 -2.82
C PRO A 987 -3.18 -31.61 -2.25
N PRO A 988 -3.77 -30.64 -2.96
CA PRO A 988 -3.72 -29.24 -2.55
C PRO A 988 -4.55 -29.01 -1.27
N CYS A 989 -3.92 -28.44 -0.24
CA CYS A 989 -4.64 -27.92 0.92
C CYS A 989 -5.40 -26.64 0.53
N SER A 990 -6.52 -26.36 1.20
CA SER A 990 -7.40 -25.21 0.89
C SER A 990 -6.67 -23.85 0.89
N SER A 991 -5.57 -23.74 1.65
CA SER A 991 -4.76 -22.53 1.76
C SER A 991 -3.98 -22.15 0.49
N ASP A 992 -3.58 -23.12 -0.33
CA ASP A 992 -2.75 -22.85 -1.53
C ASP A 992 -3.60 -22.33 -2.70
N LEU A 993 -4.81 -22.88 -2.86
CA LEU A 993 -5.82 -22.39 -3.80
C LEU A 993 -6.36 -21.02 -3.39
N GLU A 994 -6.61 -20.78 -2.09
CA GLU A 994 -7.00 -19.47 -1.58
C GLU A 994 -5.92 -18.40 -1.78
N GLU A 995 -4.63 -18.76 -1.66
CA GLU A 995 -3.54 -17.80 -1.85
C GLU A 995 -3.32 -17.43 -3.32
N ILE A 996 -3.54 -18.36 -4.25
CA ILE A 996 -3.54 -18.12 -5.71
C ILE A 996 -4.71 -17.20 -6.10
N VAL A 997 -5.90 -17.50 -5.60
CA VAL A 997 -7.12 -16.68 -5.80
C VAL A 997 -6.94 -15.27 -5.23
N LYS A 998 -6.32 -15.15 -4.05
CA LYS A 998 -6.04 -13.87 -3.40
C LYS A 998 -5.00 -13.04 -4.17
N LYS A 999 -3.99 -13.67 -4.80
CA LYS A 999 -3.00 -13.00 -5.66
C LYS A 999 -3.60 -12.53 -6.99
N ILE A 1000 -4.49 -13.30 -7.60
CA ILE A 1000 -5.21 -12.92 -8.83
C ILE A 1000 -6.19 -11.77 -8.55
N ARG A 1001 -6.90 -11.78 -7.41
CA ARG A 1001 -7.81 -10.69 -6.98
C ARG A 1001 -7.09 -9.39 -6.60
N MET A 1002 -5.82 -9.44 -6.20
CA MET A 1002 -5.06 -8.27 -5.72
C MET A 1002 -4.39 -7.43 -6.82
N TYR A 1003 -4.15 -7.99 -8.01
CA TYR A 1003 -3.53 -7.25 -9.12
C TYR A 1003 -4.60 -6.89 -10.16
N HIS A 1004 -4.96 -5.61 -10.20
CA HIS A 1004 -5.85 -5.08 -11.25
C HIS A 1004 -5.18 -5.22 -12.62
N PHE A 1005 -5.71 -6.08 -13.47
CA PHE A 1005 -5.50 -5.98 -14.90
C PHE A 1005 -6.25 -4.74 -15.39
N LYS A 1006 -5.52 -3.69 -15.79
CA LYS A 1006 -6.09 -2.62 -16.62
C LYS A 1006 -5.84 -2.99 -18.08
N VAL A 1007 -6.91 -3.37 -18.77
CA VAL A 1007 -6.92 -3.31 -20.24
C VAL A 1007 -6.96 -1.82 -20.60
N LEU A 1008 -5.83 -1.27 -21.05
CA LEU A 1008 -5.79 0.06 -21.67
C LEU A 1008 -5.45 -0.11 -23.16
N ARG A 1009 -6.49 -0.18 -23.98
CA ARG A 1009 -6.50 0.50 -25.28
C ARG A 1009 -7.71 1.43 -25.35
N PRO A 1010 -7.62 2.50 -26.15
CA PRO A 1010 -8.43 3.72 -26.00
C PRO A 1010 -9.91 3.46 -26.30
N ILE A 1011 -10.77 3.98 -25.43
CA ILE A 1011 -12.23 3.99 -25.60
C ILE A 1011 -12.58 5.20 -26.49
N ASP A 1012 -12.33 5.06 -27.78
CA ASP A 1012 -12.87 5.97 -28.81
C ASP A 1012 -13.63 5.15 -29.87
N ASP A 1013 -14.56 4.32 -29.40
CA ASP A 1013 -15.59 3.72 -30.26
C ASP A 1013 -16.97 4.20 -29.78
N ASP A 1014 -17.65 4.96 -30.65
CA ASP A 1014 -18.94 5.59 -30.38
C ASP A 1014 -20.05 4.57 -30.06
N ARG A 1015 -19.86 3.29 -30.38
CA ARG A 1015 -20.79 2.20 -30.05
C ARG A 1015 -20.95 1.92 -28.55
N VAL A 1016 -19.92 2.18 -27.74
CA VAL A 1016 -19.98 1.94 -26.28
C VAL A 1016 -20.72 3.07 -25.55
N ARG A 1017 -20.68 4.32 -26.08
CA ARG A 1017 -21.46 5.45 -25.53
C ARG A 1017 -22.95 5.26 -25.74
N GLU A 1018 -23.36 4.61 -26.82
CA GLU A 1018 -24.76 4.30 -27.11
C GLU A 1018 -25.30 3.17 -26.21
N SER A 1019 -24.45 2.21 -25.88
CA SER A 1019 -24.78 1.07 -25.01
C SER A 1019 -24.87 1.47 -23.52
N LEU A 1020 -23.98 2.35 -23.05
CA LEU A 1020 -24.05 2.91 -21.68
C LEU A 1020 -25.23 3.89 -21.48
N LYS A 1021 -25.67 4.59 -22.54
CA LYS A 1021 -26.91 5.38 -22.52
C LYS A 1021 -28.15 4.49 -22.37
N LYS A 1022 -28.15 3.31 -22.98
CA LYS A 1022 -29.21 2.30 -22.84
C LYS A 1022 -29.27 1.70 -21.43
N LEU A 1023 -28.13 1.28 -20.87
CA LEU A 1023 -28.07 0.64 -19.56
C LEU A 1023 -28.44 1.58 -18.39
N LYS A 1024 -28.11 2.88 -18.49
CA LYS A 1024 -28.58 3.88 -17.52
C LYS A 1024 -30.06 4.25 -17.67
N SER A 1025 -30.61 4.16 -18.88
CA SER A 1025 -32.06 4.34 -19.10
C SER A 1025 -32.90 3.18 -18.55
N GLN A 1026 -32.24 2.09 -18.11
CA GLN A 1026 -32.86 0.85 -17.60
C GLN A 1026 -32.53 0.55 -16.13
N GLY A 1027 -31.90 1.48 -15.39
CA GLY A 1027 -31.93 1.48 -13.92
C GLY A 1027 -30.86 0.67 -13.15
N TYR A 1028 -29.80 0.18 -13.79
CA TYR A 1028 -28.75 -0.61 -13.09
C TYR A 1028 -27.79 0.24 -12.24
N SER A 1029 -27.44 -0.26 -11.03
CA SER A 1029 -26.45 0.29 -10.10
C SER A 1029 -25.78 -0.81 -9.24
N GLN A 1030 -24.68 -0.51 -8.55
CA GLN A 1030 -23.50 -1.39 -8.49
C GLN A 1030 -23.15 -2.07 -7.14
N ASP A 1031 -23.96 -2.09 -6.08
CA ASP A 1031 -23.54 -2.68 -4.78
C ASP A 1031 -24.61 -3.51 -4.04
N GLY A 1032 -24.27 -4.75 -3.66
CA GLY A 1032 -25.04 -5.60 -2.72
C GLY A 1032 -24.13 -6.60 -1.98
N PRO A 1033 -24.42 -6.96 -0.70
CA PRO A 1033 -23.59 -7.85 0.12
C PRO A 1033 -23.78 -9.34 -0.23
N PRO A 1034 -22.96 -10.27 0.30
CA PRO A 1034 -23.09 -11.69 0.00
C PRO A 1034 -24.33 -12.30 0.64
N LEU A 1035 -25.14 -13.01 -0.15
CA LEU A 1035 -26.26 -13.84 0.31
C LEU A 1035 -25.80 -15.27 0.53
N THR A 1036 -25.97 -15.78 1.75
CA THR A 1036 -26.09 -17.22 2.03
C THR A 1036 -27.57 -17.58 1.90
N LEU A 1037 -27.94 -18.26 0.83
CA LEU A 1037 -29.29 -18.78 0.63
C LEU A 1037 -29.39 -20.18 1.22
N SER A 1038 -30.06 -20.29 2.37
CA SER A 1038 -30.67 -21.54 2.80
C SER A 1038 -32.02 -21.69 2.11
N PRO A 1039 -32.46 -22.91 1.74
CA PRO A 1039 -33.75 -23.12 1.10
C PRO A 1039 -34.89 -22.59 1.97
N SER A 1040 -35.73 -21.70 1.40
CA SER A 1040 -37.01 -21.37 1.99
C SER A 1040 -37.88 -22.62 1.96
N LYS A 1041 -38.17 -23.19 3.13
CA LYS A 1041 -39.24 -24.18 3.27
C LYS A 1041 -40.54 -23.55 2.78
N SER A 1042 -41.15 -24.14 1.77
CA SER A 1042 -42.53 -23.86 1.39
C SER A 1042 -43.46 -24.57 2.39
N SER A 1043 -43.69 -23.92 3.53
CA SER A 1043 -44.93 -23.89 4.35
C SER A 1043 -44.62 -23.16 5.65
#